data_AF-A0A9D5C472-F1
#
_entry.id   AF-A0A9D5C472-F1
#
_cell.length_a   1.000
_cell.length_b   1.000
_cell.length_c   1.000
_cell.angle_alpha   90.00
_cell.angle_beta   90.00
_cell.angle_gamma   90.00
#
_symmetry.space_group_name_H-M   'P 1'
#
loop_
_entity.id
_entity.type
_entity.pdbx_description
1 polymer ?
#
loop_
_entity_poly.entity_id
_entity_poly.type
_entity_poly.pdbx_seq_one_letter_code
_entity_poly.pdbx_strand_id
1 'polypeptide(L)'
;MKHDVNLGRSVFWDMKNRLPRSITTLEWENSFVSVYSKDNPNLLFSMCGFEVRILPKIRMTQEAFSNTKDGVWNLQNEQTKERTAIAFLRVDDEHMKVFENRVRQILMSSGSTTFTKIVNKWNTALIGLMTYFREATVHTQELLDLLVKCENKIQTRIKIGLNSKMPSRFPPVIFYTPKEIGGLGMLSMGHILIPQSDLRYSQQTDVGVTHFRSGMSHEEDQLIPNLYRYIQPWESEFIDSQRVWAEYALKRQEAQSQNRRLTLEDLEDSWDRGIPRINTLFQKDRHTLAYDKGWRVRTDFKQYQVLKQNPFWWTHQRHDGKLWNLNNYRTDVIQALGGVEGILEHTLFKGTYFPTWEGLFWEKASGFEESMKYKKLTNAQRSGLNQIPNRRFTLWWSPTINRANVYVGFQVQLDLTGIFMHGKIPTLKISLIQIFRAHLWQKVHESVVMDLCQVLDQELDALEIETVQKETIHPRKSYKMNSSCADVLLFAAHRWPMSKPSLVAESKDVFDQKASNKYWIDVQLRWGDYDSHDIERYTRAKFMDYTTDNMSIYPSPTGVMIGLDLAYNLHSAFGNWFPGSKPLLAQAMNKIMKSNPALYVLRERIRKGLQLYSSEPTEPYLSSQNYGEIFSNQIIWFVDDTNVYRVTIHKTFEGNLTTKPINGAIFIFNPRTGQLFLKVIHTSVWAGQKRLGQLAKWKTAEEVAALVRSLPVEEQPKQITVTRKGMLDPLEVHLLDFLTLSSKVVSFNCPSRLA
;
A
#
# COMPACT_ATOMS: atom_id res chain seq x y z
N MET A 1 -32.09 -39.87 33.54
CA MET A 1 -32.74 -40.90 34.39
C MET A 1 -32.09 -40.94 35.77
N LYS A 2 -32.83 -41.30 36.83
CA LYS A 2 -32.27 -41.36 38.21
C LYS A 2 -31.06 -42.31 38.32
N HIS A 3 -31.09 -43.39 37.55
CA HIS A 3 -30.00 -44.38 37.49
C HIS A 3 -28.68 -43.77 37.01
N ASP A 4 -28.65 -43.11 35.85
CA ASP A 4 -27.41 -42.55 35.27
C ASP A 4 -26.80 -41.46 36.16
N VAL A 5 -27.64 -40.60 36.74
CA VAL A 5 -27.19 -39.52 37.63
C VAL A 5 -26.57 -40.09 38.90
N ASN A 6 -27.18 -41.11 39.49
CA ASN A 6 -26.63 -41.79 40.65
C ASN A 6 -25.30 -42.47 40.30
N LEU A 7 -25.23 -43.17 39.16
CA LEU A 7 -24.00 -43.82 38.71
C LEU A 7 -22.87 -42.80 38.53
N GLY A 8 -23.12 -41.68 37.86
CA GLY A 8 -22.13 -40.62 37.67
C GLY A 8 -21.63 -40.04 38.99
N ARG A 9 -22.53 -39.78 39.95
CA ARG A 9 -22.16 -39.31 41.30
C ARG A 9 -21.38 -40.36 42.08
N SER A 10 -21.75 -41.64 41.98
CA SER A 10 -21.07 -42.74 42.66
C SER A 10 -19.65 -42.94 42.13
N VAL A 11 -19.44 -42.90 40.80
CA VAL A 11 -18.11 -42.99 40.19
C VAL A 11 -17.23 -41.81 40.61
N PHE A 12 -17.76 -40.59 40.59
CA PHE A 12 -17.03 -39.42 41.06
C PHE A 12 -16.67 -39.52 42.54
N TRP A 13 -17.62 -39.95 43.38
CA TRP A 13 -17.40 -40.13 44.82
C TRP A 13 -16.29 -41.16 45.10
N ASP A 14 -16.31 -42.28 44.40
CA ASP A 14 -15.27 -43.30 44.51
C ASP A 14 -13.90 -42.76 44.09
N MET A 15 -13.80 -42.09 42.95
CA MET A 15 -12.56 -41.48 42.47
C MET A 15 -12.05 -40.38 43.42
N LYS A 16 -12.95 -39.59 44.00
CA LYS A 16 -12.61 -38.57 44.99
C LYS A 16 -12.02 -39.17 46.27
N ASN A 17 -12.52 -40.32 46.70
CA ASN A 17 -12.04 -40.98 47.92
C ASN A 17 -10.67 -41.66 47.75
N ARG A 18 -10.27 -41.96 46.51
CA ARG A 18 -8.93 -42.52 46.22
C ARG A 18 -7.81 -41.49 46.37
N LEU A 19 -8.13 -40.20 46.45
CA LEU A 19 -7.16 -39.12 46.52
C LEU A 19 -7.10 -38.52 47.94
N PRO A 20 -5.97 -38.60 48.64
CA PRO A 20 -5.79 -37.92 49.91
C PRO A 20 -5.94 -36.41 49.74
N ARG A 21 -6.81 -35.80 50.55
CA ARG A 21 -7.07 -34.35 50.50
C ARG A 21 -5.85 -33.49 50.79
N SER A 22 -4.81 -34.05 51.42
CA SER A 22 -3.53 -33.38 51.66
C SER A 22 -2.70 -33.17 50.39
N ILE A 23 -2.93 -33.96 49.34
CA ILE A 23 -2.21 -33.86 48.06
C ILE A 23 -3.02 -33.03 47.06
N THR A 24 -4.28 -33.42 46.85
CA THR A 24 -5.19 -32.75 45.91
C THR A 24 -6.64 -33.13 46.22
N THR A 25 -7.60 -32.48 45.57
CA THR A 25 -9.01 -32.83 45.68
C THR A 25 -9.73 -32.70 44.34
N LEU A 26 -10.81 -33.47 44.19
CA LEU A 26 -11.74 -33.35 43.08
C LEU A 26 -13.01 -32.65 43.57
N GLU A 27 -13.35 -31.54 42.91
CA GLU A 27 -14.57 -30.78 43.18
C GLU A 27 -15.62 -31.09 42.12
N TRP A 28 -16.85 -31.35 42.56
CA TRP A 28 -17.92 -31.73 41.65
C TRP A 28 -18.25 -30.59 40.68
N GLU A 29 -18.20 -29.34 41.17
CA GLU A 29 -18.47 -28.10 40.42
C GLU A 29 -17.53 -27.90 39.23
N ASN A 30 -16.28 -28.39 39.34
CA ASN A 30 -15.24 -28.28 38.31
C ASN A 30 -15.10 -29.56 37.47
N SER A 31 -16.03 -30.51 37.62
CA SER A 31 -15.96 -31.83 36.97
C SER A 31 -17.20 -32.13 36.14
N PHE A 32 -17.03 -32.96 35.13
CA PHE A 32 -18.13 -33.43 34.29
C PHE A 32 -18.09 -34.94 34.14
N VAL A 33 -19.23 -35.61 34.34
CA VAL A 33 -19.37 -37.06 34.20
C VAL A 33 -20.52 -37.37 33.23
N SER A 34 -20.18 -37.98 32.10
CA SER A 34 -21.15 -38.47 31.11
C SER A 34 -21.32 -39.98 31.22
N VAL A 35 -22.57 -40.45 31.26
CA VAL A 35 -22.90 -41.87 31.31
C VAL A 35 -23.62 -42.27 30.01
N TYR A 36 -22.96 -43.11 29.21
CA TYR A 36 -23.59 -43.78 28.07
C TYR A 36 -24.36 -45.02 28.57
N SER A 37 -25.66 -45.08 28.30
CA SER A 37 -26.54 -46.14 28.83
C SER A 37 -27.66 -46.48 27.85
N LYS A 38 -28.57 -47.38 28.25
CA LYS A 38 -29.78 -47.69 27.46
C LYS A 38 -30.67 -46.46 27.22
N ASP A 39 -30.66 -45.49 28.13
CA ASP A 39 -31.50 -44.29 28.05
C ASP A 39 -30.73 -43.11 27.42
N ASN A 40 -29.40 -43.04 27.60
CA ASN A 40 -28.55 -41.99 27.00
C ASN A 40 -27.73 -42.53 25.82
N PRO A 41 -28.04 -42.15 24.57
CA PRO A 41 -27.33 -42.65 23.38
C PRO A 41 -26.01 -41.91 23.10
N ASN A 42 -25.74 -40.81 23.79
CA ASN A 42 -24.56 -39.97 23.56
C ASN A 42 -23.52 -40.17 24.66
N LEU A 43 -22.25 -40.18 24.28
CA LEU A 43 -21.12 -40.05 25.20
C LEU A 43 -20.49 -38.67 25.00
N LEU A 44 -20.47 -37.86 26.06
CA LEU A 44 -19.99 -36.48 26.05
C LEU A 44 -18.68 -36.38 26.83
N PHE A 45 -17.71 -35.63 26.30
CA PHE A 45 -16.52 -35.22 27.05
C PHE A 45 -15.95 -33.92 26.49
N SER A 46 -15.11 -33.25 27.28
CA SER A 46 -14.33 -32.10 26.82
C SER A 46 -12.85 -32.39 27.03
N MET A 47 -12.03 -32.15 26.00
CA MET A 47 -10.59 -32.38 26.05
C MET A 47 -9.86 -31.34 25.20
N CYS A 48 -8.83 -30.71 25.78
CA CYS A 48 -7.98 -29.73 25.07
C CYS A 48 -8.79 -28.59 24.40
N GLY A 49 -9.92 -28.18 25.01
CA GLY A 49 -10.80 -27.14 24.47
C GLY A 49 -11.78 -27.59 23.38
N PHE A 50 -11.82 -28.89 23.06
CA PHE A 50 -12.84 -29.48 22.20
C PHE A 50 -13.91 -30.15 23.04
N GLU A 51 -15.16 -29.77 22.84
CA GLU A 51 -16.32 -30.53 23.30
C GLU A 51 -16.66 -31.59 22.24
N VAL A 52 -16.70 -32.86 22.66
CA VAL A 52 -16.91 -33.99 21.77
C VAL A 52 -18.13 -34.78 22.21
N ARG A 53 -19.01 -35.07 21.24
CA ARG A 53 -20.15 -35.96 21.40
C ARG A 53 -20.00 -37.16 20.48
N ILE A 54 -19.83 -38.34 21.05
CA ILE A 54 -19.79 -39.61 20.31
C ILE A 54 -21.19 -40.21 20.27
N LEU A 55 -21.63 -40.58 19.07
CA LEU A 55 -22.89 -41.27 18.81
C LEU A 55 -22.60 -42.57 18.02
N PRO A 56 -22.81 -43.76 18.63
CA PRO A 56 -22.66 -45.03 17.94
C PRO A 56 -23.75 -45.24 16.87
N LYS A 57 -23.36 -45.80 15.73
CA LYS A 57 -24.25 -46.06 14.59
C LYS A 57 -25.43 -46.96 14.95
N ILE A 58 -25.24 -47.90 15.89
CA ILE A 58 -26.27 -48.82 16.39
C ILE A 58 -27.45 -48.07 17.03
N ARG A 59 -27.22 -46.85 17.55
CA ARG A 59 -28.26 -46.03 18.21
C ARG A 59 -28.70 -44.83 17.38
N MET A 60 -28.28 -44.73 16.11
CA MET A 60 -28.73 -43.68 15.19
C MET A 60 -30.07 -44.06 14.54
N THR A 61 -30.99 -43.10 14.45
CA THR A 61 -32.18 -43.21 13.59
C THR A 61 -31.78 -43.10 12.11
N GLN A 62 -32.50 -43.80 11.21
CA GLN A 62 -32.14 -43.89 9.78
C GLN A 62 -32.00 -42.52 9.08
N GLU A 63 -32.79 -41.52 9.47
CA GLU A 63 -32.73 -40.14 8.92
C GLU A 63 -31.46 -39.36 9.29
N ALA A 64 -30.75 -39.74 10.37
CA ALA A 64 -29.55 -39.05 10.84
C ALA A 64 -28.28 -39.41 10.05
N PHE A 65 -28.31 -40.51 9.28
CA PHE A 65 -27.15 -40.99 8.50
C PHE A 65 -26.99 -40.24 7.17
N SER A 66 -28.08 -39.77 6.57
CA SER A 66 -28.10 -39.02 5.30
C SER A 66 -27.75 -37.53 5.45
N ASN A 67 -27.71 -37.00 6.68
CA ASN A 67 -27.49 -35.58 6.99
C ASN A 67 -26.12 -35.29 7.65
N THR A 68 -25.11 -36.16 7.47
CA THR A 68 -23.75 -35.89 7.95
C THR A 68 -23.17 -34.67 7.21
N LYS A 69 -23.21 -33.52 7.89
CA LYS A 69 -22.56 -32.28 7.46
C LYS A 69 -21.03 -32.44 7.48
N ASP A 70 -20.33 -31.65 6.68
CA ASP A 70 -18.88 -31.50 6.75
C ASP A 70 -18.43 -31.10 8.16
N GLY A 71 -17.34 -31.71 8.66
CA GLY A 71 -16.67 -31.38 9.92
C GLY A 71 -16.91 -32.33 11.10
N VAL A 72 -17.53 -33.49 10.85
CA VAL A 72 -17.78 -34.53 11.85
C VAL A 72 -16.84 -35.72 11.63
N TRP A 73 -16.22 -36.23 12.69
CA TRP A 73 -15.28 -37.36 12.57
C TRP A 73 -15.99 -38.70 12.45
N ASN A 74 -15.57 -39.50 11.47
CA ASN A 74 -16.03 -40.87 11.31
C ASN A 74 -15.09 -41.83 12.05
N LEU A 75 -15.58 -42.45 13.13
CA LEU A 75 -14.79 -43.39 13.91
C LEU A 75 -14.87 -44.79 13.29
N GLN A 76 -13.72 -45.28 12.84
CA GLN A 76 -13.56 -46.60 12.26
C GLN A 76 -13.08 -47.60 13.30
N ASN A 77 -13.68 -48.79 13.33
CA ASN A 77 -13.15 -49.89 14.13
C ASN A 77 -11.91 -50.45 13.44
N GLU A 78 -10.81 -50.57 14.18
CA GLU A 78 -9.54 -51.03 13.64
C GLU A 78 -9.58 -52.49 13.16
N GLN A 79 -10.39 -53.35 13.78
CA GLN A 79 -10.47 -54.77 13.41
C GLN A 79 -11.36 -55.00 12.18
N THR A 80 -12.56 -54.42 12.16
CA THR A 80 -13.54 -54.67 11.08
C THR A 80 -13.42 -53.66 9.93
N LYS A 81 -12.69 -52.56 10.14
CA LYS A 81 -12.58 -51.43 9.21
C LYS A 81 -13.94 -50.79 8.87
N GLU A 82 -14.99 -51.09 9.65
CA GLU A 82 -16.29 -50.46 9.49
C GLU A 82 -16.39 -49.15 10.28
N ARG A 83 -17.18 -48.20 9.78
CA ARG A 83 -17.54 -46.97 10.50
C ARG A 83 -18.60 -47.29 11.55
N THR A 84 -18.22 -47.28 12.81
CA THR A 84 -19.07 -47.74 13.92
C THR A 84 -19.66 -46.60 14.75
N ALA A 85 -19.05 -45.42 14.74
CA ALA A 85 -19.53 -44.27 15.48
C ALA A 85 -19.16 -42.95 14.78
N ILE A 86 -19.84 -41.88 15.18
CA ILE A 86 -19.64 -40.53 14.68
C ILE A 86 -19.31 -39.62 15.87
N ALA A 87 -18.31 -38.76 15.74
CA ALA A 87 -17.94 -37.79 16.77
C ALA A 87 -18.17 -36.35 16.29
N PHE A 88 -19.12 -35.67 16.93
CA PHE A 88 -19.41 -34.26 16.73
C PHE A 88 -18.48 -33.41 17.57
N LEU A 89 -17.94 -32.35 16.98
CA LEU A 89 -16.97 -31.46 17.62
C LEU A 89 -17.56 -30.07 17.76
N ARG A 90 -17.28 -29.44 18.90
CA ARG A 90 -17.58 -28.03 19.17
C ARG A 90 -16.42 -27.42 19.94
N VAL A 91 -16.24 -26.10 19.81
CA VAL A 91 -15.26 -25.36 20.61
C VAL A 91 -15.86 -25.02 21.96
N ASP A 92 -15.09 -25.24 23.02
CA ASP A 92 -15.47 -24.94 24.39
C ASP A 92 -15.61 -23.43 24.65
N ASP A 93 -16.58 -23.06 25.49
CA ASP A 93 -16.93 -21.68 25.84
C ASP A 93 -15.76 -20.93 26.50
N GLU A 94 -14.92 -21.62 27.28
CA GLU A 94 -13.73 -21.02 27.90
C GLU A 94 -12.75 -20.51 26.82
N HIS A 95 -12.47 -21.34 25.81
CA HIS A 95 -11.56 -21.00 24.73
C HIS A 95 -12.11 -19.90 23.82
N MET A 96 -13.43 -19.83 23.65
CA MET A 96 -14.09 -18.69 22.99
C MET A 96 -13.85 -17.38 23.75
N LYS A 97 -14.00 -17.38 25.08
CA LYS A 97 -13.74 -16.21 25.92
C LYS A 97 -12.26 -15.82 25.91
N VAL A 98 -11.34 -16.78 25.92
CA VAL A 98 -9.90 -16.53 25.78
C VAL A 98 -9.59 -15.82 24.47
N PHE A 99 -10.21 -16.24 23.37
CA PHE A 99 -10.07 -15.57 22.08
C PHE A 99 -10.63 -14.14 22.11
N GLU A 100 -11.83 -13.93 22.66
CA GLU A 100 -12.39 -12.58 22.80
C GLU A 100 -11.48 -11.66 23.62
N ASN A 101 -10.98 -12.14 24.75
CA ASN A 101 -10.07 -11.41 25.63
C ASN A 101 -8.75 -11.08 24.92
N ARG A 102 -8.25 -12.00 24.09
CA ARG A 102 -7.07 -11.75 23.26
C ARG A 102 -7.32 -10.63 22.25
N VAL A 103 -8.46 -10.62 21.56
CA VAL A 103 -8.83 -9.53 20.65
C VAL A 103 -8.98 -8.20 21.41
N ARG A 104 -9.59 -8.23 22.59
CA ARG A 104 -9.72 -7.06 23.48
C ARG A 104 -8.34 -6.51 23.88
N GLN A 105 -7.39 -7.38 24.21
CA GLN A 105 -6.00 -6.99 24.51
C GLN A 105 -5.30 -6.35 23.31
N ILE A 106 -5.54 -6.85 22.09
CA ILE A 106 -5.02 -6.24 20.85
C ILE A 106 -5.54 -4.80 20.73
N LEU A 107 -6.84 -4.59 20.94
CA LEU A 107 -7.48 -3.28 20.86
C LEU A 107 -6.98 -2.33 21.96
N MET A 108 -6.86 -2.77 23.20
CA MET A 108 -6.36 -1.93 24.31
C MET A 108 -4.87 -1.56 24.15
N SER A 109 -4.06 -2.47 23.61
CA SER A 109 -2.63 -2.21 23.35
C SER A 109 -2.36 -1.36 22.11
N SER A 110 -3.40 -0.92 21.40
CA SER A 110 -3.29 -0.27 20.08
C SER A 110 -3.29 1.26 20.09
N GLY A 111 -2.99 1.91 21.23
CA GLY A 111 -3.10 3.37 21.43
C GLY A 111 -2.62 4.23 20.26
N SER A 112 -1.31 4.21 19.98
CA SER A 112 -0.67 4.90 18.86
C SER A 112 0.14 3.94 17.97
N THR A 113 -0.35 2.72 17.77
CA THR A 113 0.33 1.69 16.97
C THR A 113 0.01 1.82 15.48
N THR A 114 0.83 1.23 14.62
CA THR A 114 0.58 1.19 13.17
C THR A 114 -0.58 0.25 12.83
N PHE A 115 -1.35 0.56 11.78
CA PHE A 115 -2.46 -0.28 11.32
C PHE A 115 -2.00 -1.71 10.98
N THR A 116 -0.85 -1.83 10.32
CA THR A 116 -0.22 -3.10 9.99
C THR A 116 0.07 -3.96 11.22
N LYS A 117 0.50 -3.37 12.35
CA LYS A 117 0.76 -4.10 13.60
C LYS A 117 -0.53 -4.62 14.24
N ILE A 118 -1.62 -3.87 14.17
CA ILE A 118 -2.94 -4.30 14.66
C ILE A 118 -3.40 -5.52 13.87
N VAL A 119 -3.36 -5.43 12.53
CA VAL A 119 -3.77 -6.52 11.63
C VAL A 119 -2.88 -7.74 11.76
N ASN A 120 -1.56 -7.57 11.93
CA ASN A 120 -0.65 -8.69 12.18
C ASN A 120 -0.99 -9.45 13.47
N LYS A 121 -1.32 -8.73 14.54
CA LYS A 121 -1.75 -9.36 15.80
C LYS A 121 -3.09 -10.09 15.62
N TRP A 122 -4.04 -9.49 14.89
CA TRP A 122 -5.30 -10.14 14.52
C TRP A 122 -5.06 -11.43 13.74
N ASN A 123 -4.32 -11.37 12.62
CA ASN A 123 -4.00 -12.55 11.81
C ASN A 123 -3.33 -13.64 12.63
N THR A 124 -2.40 -13.28 13.52
CA THR A 124 -1.71 -14.25 14.39
C THR A 124 -2.68 -14.94 15.36
N ALA A 125 -3.62 -14.19 15.94
CA ALA A 125 -4.65 -14.76 16.82
C ALA A 125 -5.66 -15.61 16.05
N LEU A 126 -6.13 -15.13 14.88
CA LEU A 126 -7.08 -15.83 14.03
C LEU A 126 -6.51 -17.14 13.49
N ILE A 127 -5.28 -17.11 12.93
CA ILE A 127 -4.60 -18.33 12.47
C ILE A 127 -4.43 -19.29 13.65
N GLY A 128 -3.99 -18.81 14.82
CA GLY A 128 -3.82 -19.67 16.00
C GLY A 128 -5.10 -20.38 16.44
N LEU A 129 -6.24 -19.71 16.35
CA LEU A 129 -7.56 -20.31 16.62
C LEU A 129 -7.95 -21.31 15.51
N MET A 130 -7.90 -20.87 14.25
CA MET A 130 -8.39 -21.64 13.11
C MET A 130 -7.56 -22.87 12.80
N THR A 131 -6.23 -22.81 12.95
CA THR A 131 -5.36 -23.97 12.69
C THR A 131 -5.37 -24.98 13.84
N TYR A 132 -5.77 -24.56 15.04
CA TYR A 132 -5.98 -25.45 16.17
C TYR A 132 -7.34 -26.14 16.12
N PHE A 133 -8.44 -25.39 16.02
CA PHE A 133 -9.80 -25.96 16.09
C PHE A 133 -10.34 -26.45 14.74
N ARG A 134 -9.85 -25.92 13.61
CA ARG A 134 -10.20 -26.32 12.25
C ARG A 134 -11.71 -26.53 12.05
N GLU A 135 -12.16 -27.76 11.83
CA GLU A 135 -13.55 -28.13 11.55
C GLU A 135 -14.52 -27.87 12.71
N ALA A 136 -14.07 -27.91 13.97
CA ALA A 136 -14.91 -27.61 15.14
C ALA A 136 -15.44 -26.17 15.14
N THR A 137 -14.75 -25.25 14.44
CA THR A 137 -15.17 -23.85 14.33
C THR A 137 -16.45 -23.67 13.52
N VAL A 138 -16.69 -24.51 12.51
CA VAL A 138 -17.87 -24.42 11.64
C VAL A 138 -19.13 -24.89 12.35
N HIS A 139 -19.00 -25.86 13.24
CA HIS A 139 -20.12 -26.36 14.05
C HIS A 139 -20.50 -25.42 15.20
N THR A 140 -19.62 -24.50 15.58
CA THR A 140 -19.83 -23.58 16.71
C THR A 140 -20.35 -22.24 16.20
N GLN A 141 -21.67 -22.10 16.08
CA GLN A 141 -22.30 -20.88 15.55
C GLN A 141 -21.95 -19.63 16.36
N GLU A 142 -21.89 -19.76 17.69
CA GLU A 142 -21.57 -18.64 18.59
C GLU A 142 -20.15 -18.11 18.37
N LEU A 143 -19.22 -18.99 17.97
CA LEU A 143 -17.86 -18.62 17.64
C LEU A 143 -17.80 -17.87 16.30
N LEU A 144 -18.59 -18.28 15.30
CA LEU A 144 -18.68 -17.56 14.01
C LEU A 144 -19.20 -16.13 14.20
N ASP A 145 -20.25 -15.96 15.02
CA ASP A 145 -20.76 -14.64 15.38
C ASP A 145 -19.70 -13.79 16.12
N LEU A 146 -18.96 -14.42 17.04
CA LEU A 146 -17.88 -13.78 17.76
C LEU A 146 -16.76 -13.33 16.82
N LEU A 147 -16.38 -14.16 15.84
CA LEU A 147 -15.36 -13.86 14.84
C LEU A 147 -15.75 -12.64 14.00
N VAL A 148 -16.98 -12.61 13.48
CA VAL A 148 -17.51 -11.46 12.71
C VAL A 148 -17.53 -10.19 13.56
N LYS A 149 -17.97 -10.27 14.83
CA LYS A 149 -17.94 -9.13 15.76
C LYS A 149 -16.51 -8.64 16.02
N CYS A 150 -15.56 -9.55 16.22
CA CYS A 150 -14.16 -9.22 16.48
C CYS A 150 -13.48 -8.58 15.26
N GLU A 151 -13.71 -9.15 14.07
CA GLU A 151 -13.22 -8.62 12.80
C GLU A 151 -13.71 -7.18 12.58
N ASN A 152 -15.01 -6.93 12.76
CA ASN A 152 -15.59 -5.60 12.67
C ASN A 152 -15.03 -4.62 13.72
N LYS A 153 -14.73 -5.07 14.94
CA LYS A 153 -14.08 -4.23 15.97
C LYS A 153 -12.66 -3.83 15.55
N ILE A 154 -11.87 -4.75 14.98
CA ILE A 154 -10.52 -4.47 14.48
C ILE A 154 -10.58 -3.47 13.31
N GLN A 155 -11.46 -3.70 12.33
CA GLN A 155 -11.66 -2.74 11.24
C GLN A 155 -12.07 -1.37 11.77
N THR A 156 -13.04 -1.32 12.69
CA THR A 156 -13.52 -0.06 13.29
C THR A 156 -12.40 0.69 14.00
N ARG A 157 -11.45 -0.01 14.63
CA ARG A 157 -10.27 0.62 15.24
C ARG A 157 -9.39 1.33 14.21
N ILE A 158 -9.20 0.73 13.03
CA ILE A 158 -8.45 1.33 11.91
C ILE A 158 -9.23 2.53 11.34
N LYS A 159 -10.54 2.38 11.14
CA LYS A 159 -11.45 3.45 10.69
C LYS A 159 -11.36 4.67 11.61
N ILE A 160 -11.44 4.47 12.94
CA ILE A 160 -11.26 5.53 13.95
C ILE A 160 -9.87 6.19 13.85
N GLY A 161 -8.82 5.41 13.57
CA GLY A 161 -7.47 5.95 13.38
C GLY A 161 -7.36 6.90 12.18
N LEU A 162 -8.26 6.80 11.20
CA LEU A 162 -8.38 7.69 10.04
C LEU A 162 -9.49 8.74 10.20
N ASN A 163 -10.07 8.84 11.39
CA ASN A 163 -11.13 9.79 11.75
C ASN A 163 -12.40 9.67 10.88
N SER A 164 -12.78 8.45 10.50
CA SER A 164 -14.05 8.17 9.81
C SER A 164 -14.59 6.82 10.25
N LYS A 165 -15.92 6.64 10.24
CA LYS A 165 -16.58 5.33 10.41
C LYS A 165 -17.42 4.92 9.18
N MET A 166 -17.42 5.74 8.13
CA MET A 166 -18.34 5.58 7.01
C MET A 166 -17.94 4.37 6.14
N PRO A 167 -18.83 3.39 5.93
CA PRO A 167 -18.50 2.16 5.21
C PRO A 167 -17.96 2.37 3.79
N SER A 168 -18.54 3.31 3.03
CA SER A 168 -18.14 3.59 1.64
C SER A 168 -16.73 4.18 1.49
N ARG A 169 -16.15 4.72 2.58
CA ARG A 169 -14.76 5.20 2.66
C ARG A 169 -13.75 4.07 2.87
N PHE A 170 -14.25 2.89 3.25
CA PHE A 170 -13.45 1.74 3.64
C PHE A 170 -13.95 0.48 2.93
N PRO A 171 -13.84 0.43 1.60
CA PRO A 171 -14.14 -0.79 0.87
C PRO A 171 -13.24 -1.94 1.33
N PRO A 172 -13.70 -3.20 1.20
CA PRO A 172 -12.96 -4.38 1.65
C PRO A 172 -11.52 -4.44 1.12
N VAL A 173 -11.29 -3.94 -0.09
CA VAL A 173 -9.97 -3.88 -0.74
C VAL A 173 -8.89 -3.26 0.15
N ILE A 174 -9.20 -2.24 0.97
CA ILE A 174 -8.23 -1.58 1.86
C ILE A 174 -7.73 -2.54 2.97
N PHE A 175 -8.57 -3.43 3.45
CA PHE A 175 -8.25 -4.36 4.54
C PHE A 175 -7.62 -5.66 4.03
N TYR A 176 -8.20 -6.25 2.99
CA TYR A 176 -7.87 -7.61 2.55
C TYR A 176 -6.74 -7.67 1.53
N THR A 177 -6.46 -6.57 0.82
CA THR A 177 -5.33 -6.53 -0.13
C THR A 177 -4.02 -6.96 0.56
N PRO A 178 -3.22 -7.84 -0.05
CA PRO A 178 -1.94 -8.26 0.51
C PRO A 178 -0.97 -7.10 0.74
N LYS A 179 0.01 -7.30 1.64
CA LYS A 179 0.94 -6.24 2.04
C LYS A 179 1.91 -5.84 0.93
N GLU A 180 2.15 -6.76 0.01
CA GLU A 180 3.00 -6.60 -1.16
C GLU A 180 2.42 -5.53 -2.11
N ILE A 181 1.09 -5.41 -2.17
CA ILE A 181 0.37 -4.41 -2.98
C ILE A 181 -0.06 -3.20 -2.10
N GLY A 182 0.57 -3.03 -0.93
CA GLY A 182 0.33 -1.89 -0.03
C GLY A 182 -0.94 -1.96 0.82
N GLY A 183 -1.64 -3.10 0.82
CA GLY A 183 -2.77 -3.36 1.70
C GLY A 183 -2.37 -3.77 3.12
N LEU A 184 -3.36 -4.06 3.96
CA LEU A 184 -3.12 -4.51 5.33
C LEU A 184 -2.88 -6.02 5.44
N GLY A 185 -3.31 -6.79 4.43
CA GLY A 185 -3.26 -8.25 4.41
C GLY A 185 -4.04 -8.88 5.56
N MET A 186 -5.20 -8.32 5.89
CA MET A 186 -6.09 -8.87 6.92
C MET A 186 -6.67 -10.20 6.43
N LEU A 187 -6.70 -11.21 7.30
CA LEU A 187 -7.36 -12.48 7.01
C LEU A 187 -8.83 -12.41 7.44
N SER A 188 -9.72 -12.89 6.56
CA SER A 188 -11.17 -12.91 6.75
C SER A 188 -11.64 -14.29 7.18
N MET A 189 -12.59 -14.30 8.12
CA MET A 189 -13.40 -15.48 8.45
C MET A 189 -14.90 -15.18 8.29
N GLY A 190 -15.27 -13.92 8.02
CA GLY A 190 -16.65 -13.50 7.75
C GLY A 190 -17.04 -13.56 6.26
N HIS A 191 -18.34 -13.53 6.01
CA HIS A 191 -18.91 -13.38 4.66
C HIS A 191 -19.02 -11.90 4.31
N ILE A 192 -18.01 -11.38 3.61
CA ILE A 192 -17.93 -9.96 3.24
C ILE A 192 -18.05 -9.84 1.73
N LEU A 193 -19.08 -9.11 1.29
CA LEU A 193 -19.37 -8.82 -0.11
C LEU A 193 -18.49 -7.67 -0.62
N ILE A 194 -18.02 -7.81 -1.85
CA ILE A 194 -17.29 -6.76 -2.58
C ILE A 194 -18.29 -6.00 -3.44
N PRO A 195 -18.44 -4.67 -3.27
CA PRO A 195 -19.33 -3.88 -4.11
C PRO A 195 -18.90 -3.89 -5.58
N GLN A 196 -19.85 -4.08 -6.50
CA GLN A 196 -19.61 -4.06 -7.95
C GLN A 196 -19.04 -2.72 -8.48
N SER A 197 -19.23 -1.62 -7.75
CA SER A 197 -18.63 -0.32 -8.07
C SER A 197 -17.10 -0.35 -7.99
N ASP A 198 -16.54 -1.23 -7.15
CA ASP A 198 -15.12 -1.29 -6.81
C ASP A 198 -14.33 -2.19 -7.79
N LEU A 199 -14.99 -2.78 -8.79
CA LEU A 199 -14.37 -3.66 -9.81
C LEU A 199 -14.08 -2.94 -11.14
N ARG A 200 -14.15 -1.60 -11.14
CA ARG A 200 -13.90 -0.76 -12.32
C ARG A 200 -12.45 -0.28 -12.33
N TYR A 201 -11.84 -0.32 -13.51
CA TYR A 201 -10.51 0.27 -13.74
C TYR A 201 -10.35 0.77 -15.17
N SER A 202 -9.36 1.62 -15.40
CA SER A 202 -9.07 2.23 -16.69
C SER A 202 -7.61 2.09 -17.08
N GLN A 203 -7.27 2.24 -18.36
CA GLN A 203 -5.88 2.37 -18.80
C GLN A 203 -5.80 3.41 -19.93
N GLN A 204 -4.76 4.24 -19.92
CA GLN A 204 -4.49 5.12 -21.06
C GLN A 204 -3.51 4.43 -22.01
N THR A 205 -3.91 4.34 -23.28
CA THR A 205 -3.11 3.83 -24.40
C THR A 205 -2.79 4.97 -25.37
N ASP A 206 -1.92 4.73 -26.34
CA ASP A 206 -1.57 5.74 -27.36
C ASP A 206 -2.79 6.18 -28.21
N VAL A 207 -3.87 5.39 -28.22
CA VAL A 207 -5.12 5.68 -28.96
C VAL A 207 -6.13 6.45 -28.10
N GLY A 208 -6.07 6.34 -26.76
CA GLY A 208 -7.03 6.98 -25.85
C GLY A 208 -7.20 6.24 -24.51
N VAL A 209 -8.18 6.66 -23.71
CA VAL A 209 -8.54 6.02 -22.43
C VAL A 209 -9.47 4.84 -22.67
N THR A 210 -9.06 3.64 -22.27
CA THR A 210 -9.90 2.43 -22.29
C THR A 210 -10.43 2.12 -20.90
N HIS A 211 -11.71 1.76 -20.82
CA HIS A 211 -12.37 1.38 -19.57
C HIS A 211 -12.56 -0.13 -19.52
N PHE A 212 -12.18 -0.73 -18.39
CA PHE A 212 -12.33 -2.14 -18.13
C PHE A 212 -13.23 -2.35 -16.92
N ARG A 213 -13.95 -3.48 -16.95
CA ARG A 213 -14.74 -3.97 -15.81
C ARG A 213 -14.44 -5.44 -15.65
N SER A 214 -13.90 -5.81 -14.49
CA SER A 214 -13.67 -7.22 -14.18
C SER A 214 -15.02 -7.94 -14.01
N GLY A 215 -15.20 -9.09 -14.67
CA GLY A 215 -16.38 -9.96 -14.48
C GLY A 215 -17.63 -9.63 -15.31
N MET A 216 -17.54 -9.50 -16.64
CA MET A 216 -18.71 -9.30 -17.52
C MET A 216 -19.67 -10.51 -17.66
N SER A 217 -19.43 -11.62 -16.96
CA SER A 217 -20.34 -12.78 -16.88
C SER A 217 -20.67 -13.09 -15.41
N HIS A 218 -21.89 -12.71 -14.99
CA HIS A 218 -22.60 -12.95 -13.72
C HIS A 218 -21.88 -13.62 -12.53
N GLU A 219 -21.82 -12.90 -11.40
CA GLU A 219 -22.44 -13.25 -10.11
C GLU A 219 -22.48 -11.96 -9.26
N GLU A 220 -23.65 -11.56 -8.78
CA GLU A 220 -23.84 -10.29 -8.04
C GLU A 220 -23.12 -10.27 -6.67
N ASP A 221 -22.54 -11.40 -6.25
CA ASP A 221 -21.99 -11.63 -4.92
C ASP A 221 -20.53 -12.11 -4.93
N GLN A 222 -19.60 -11.29 -5.47
CA GLN A 222 -18.18 -11.59 -5.29
C GLN A 222 -17.80 -11.44 -3.81
N LEU A 223 -17.52 -12.57 -3.15
CA LEU A 223 -17.22 -12.65 -1.73
C LEU A 223 -15.71 -12.71 -1.50
N ILE A 224 -15.25 -12.12 -0.39
CA ILE A 224 -13.89 -12.34 0.10
C ILE A 224 -13.73 -13.83 0.45
N PRO A 225 -12.68 -14.51 -0.06
CA PRO A 225 -12.41 -15.90 0.28
C PRO A 225 -12.34 -16.12 1.80
N ASN A 226 -13.00 -17.17 2.28
CA ASN A 226 -13.01 -17.50 3.70
C ASN A 226 -11.78 -18.36 4.05
N LEU A 227 -11.06 -18.00 5.13
CA LEU A 227 -9.88 -18.71 5.62
C LEU A 227 -10.12 -20.22 5.85
N TYR A 228 -11.31 -20.62 6.28
CA TYR A 228 -11.63 -22.04 6.53
C TYR A 228 -11.38 -22.94 5.31
N ARG A 229 -11.69 -22.47 4.10
CA ARG A 229 -11.49 -23.25 2.86
C ARG A 229 -10.03 -23.60 2.58
N TYR A 230 -9.08 -22.87 3.17
CA TYR A 230 -7.64 -23.02 2.93
C TYR A 230 -6.93 -23.73 4.09
N ILE A 231 -7.67 -24.16 5.11
CA ILE A 231 -7.15 -24.94 6.22
C ILE A 231 -7.75 -26.34 6.11
N GLN A 232 -6.91 -27.33 5.83
CA GLN A 232 -7.34 -28.72 5.72
C GLN A 232 -7.90 -29.21 7.06
N PRO A 233 -9.04 -29.90 7.13
CA PRO A 233 -9.57 -30.45 8.38
C PRO A 233 -8.64 -31.48 9.04
N TRP A 234 -8.78 -31.73 10.36
CA TRP A 234 -7.89 -32.66 11.06
C TRP A 234 -8.11 -34.11 10.61
N GLU A 235 -9.35 -34.52 10.36
CA GLU A 235 -9.65 -35.86 9.85
C GLU A 235 -8.88 -36.15 8.55
N SER A 236 -8.93 -35.22 7.60
CA SER A 236 -8.20 -35.33 6.33
C SER A 236 -6.69 -35.37 6.52
N GLU A 237 -6.14 -34.57 7.45
CA GLU A 237 -4.71 -34.57 7.76
C GLU A 237 -4.23 -35.86 8.41
N PHE A 238 -5.02 -36.45 9.30
CA PHE A 238 -4.68 -37.73 9.93
C PHE A 238 -4.71 -38.87 8.91
N ILE A 239 -5.73 -38.93 8.06
CA ILE A 239 -5.83 -39.92 6.98
C ILE A 239 -4.66 -39.75 5.99
N ASP A 240 -4.40 -38.53 5.53
CA ASP A 240 -3.31 -38.27 4.59
C ASP A 240 -1.94 -38.55 5.23
N SER A 241 -1.78 -38.27 6.53
CA SER A 241 -0.55 -38.57 7.27
C SER A 241 -0.26 -40.07 7.33
N GLN A 242 -1.26 -40.90 7.65
CA GLN A 242 -1.06 -42.36 7.67
C GLN A 242 -0.63 -42.88 6.31
N ARG A 243 -1.30 -42.42 5.25
CA ARG A 243 -0.97 -42.77 3.86
C ARG A 243 0.45 -42.34 3.48
N VAL A 244 0.76 -41.06 3.68
CA VAL A 244 2.04 -40.45 3.28
C VAL A 244 3.23 -41.05 4.03
N TRP A 245 3.08 -41.36 5.32
CA TRP A 245 4.14 -42.02 6.09
C TRP A 245 4.32 -43.49 5.72
N ALA A 246 3.24 -44.20 5.36
CA ALA A 246 3.33 -45.56 4.82
C ALA A 246 4.03 -45.58 3.45
N GLU A 247 3.65 -44.67 2.54
CA GLU A 247 4.32 -44.48 1.25
C GLU A 247 5.81 -44.14 1.43
N TYR A 248 6.14 -43.24 2.36
CA TYR A 248 7.54 -42.91 2.68
C TYR A 248 8.32 -44.14 3.19
N ALA A 249 7.72 -44.97 4.04
CA ALA A 249 8.36 -46.18 4.55
C ALA A 249 8.67 -47.17 3.42
N LEU A 250 7.74 -47.36 2.48
CA LEU A 250 7.94 -48.20 1.29
C LEU A 250 9.04 -47.63 0.38
N LYS A 251 8.95 -46.35 0.01
CA LYS A 251 9.98 -45.67 -0.81
C LYS A 251 11.36 -45.74 -0.17
N ARG A 252 11.45 -45.62 1.16
CA ARG A 252 12.71 -45.76 1.89
C ARG A 252 13.24 -47.18 1.83
N GLN A 253 12.39 -48.20 1.95
CA GLN A 253 12.77 -49.60 1.85
C GLN A 253 13.24 -49.96 0.43
N GLU A 254 12.56 -49.44 -0.60
CA GLU A 254 12.96 -49.59 -2.01
C GLU A 254 14.30 -48.89 -2.31
N ALA A 255 14.50 -47.68 -1.80
CA ALA A 255 15.77 -46.99 -1.94
C ALA A 255 16.91 -47.78 -1.27
N GLN A 256 16.65 -48.36 -0.09
CA GLN A 256 17.61 -49.22 0.60
C GLN A 256 17.89 -50.53 -0.16
N SER A 257 16.88 -51.18 -0.74
CA SER A 257 17.08 -52.40 -1.54
C SER A 257 17.87 -52.13 -2.83
N GLN A 258 17.72 -50.93 -3.40
CA GLN A 258 18.49 -50.45 -4.56
C GLN A 258 19.85 -49.82 -4.19
N ASN A 259 20.23 -49.81 -2.90
CA ASN A 259 21.42 -49.11 -2.39
C ASN A 259 21.53 -47.63 -2.82
N ARG A 260 20.37 -46.99 -3.02
CA ARG A 260 20.21 -45.60 -3.41
C ARG A 260 19.84 -44.76 -2.19
N ARG A 261 20.32 -43.52 -2.16
CA ARG A 261 19.86 -42.52 -1.18
C ARG A 261 18.61 -41.84 -1.72
N LEU A 262 17.57 -41.75 -0.89
CA LEU A 262 16.36 -41.01 -1.20
C LEU A 262 16.67 -39.53 -1.43
N THR A 263 16.27 -38.98 -2.57
CA THR A 263 16.48 -37.57 -2.93
C THR A 263 15.22 -36.74 -2.66
N LEU A 264 15.32 -35.42 -2.82
CA LEU A 264 14.18 -34.51 -2.67
C LEU A 264 13.08 -34.80 -3.70
N GLU A 265 13.48 -35.07 -4.95
CA GLU A 265 12.58 -35.31 -6.08
C GLU A 265 11.61 -36.48 -5.84
N ASP A 266 12.06 -37.51 -5.11
CA ASP A 266 11.24 -38.68 -4.77
C ASP A 266 10.07 -38.35 -3.82
N LEU A 267 10.13 -37.20 -3.17
CA LEU A 267 9.23 -36.77 -2.10
C LEU A 267 8.55 -35.42 -2.35
N GLU A 268 8.72 -34.82 -3.53
CA GLU A 268 8.17 -33.50 -3.85
C GLU A 268 6.64 -33.50 -3.70
N ASP A 269 5.96 -34.55 -4.18
CA ASP A 269 4.50 -34.71 -4.11
C ASP A 269 3.94 -34.72 -2.67
N SER A 270 4.75 -35.14 -1.70
CA SER A 270 4.37 -35.31 -0.31
C SER A 270 5.12 -34.40 0.66
N TRP A 271 5.88 -33.43 0.14
CA TRP A 271 6.81 -32.58 0.89
C TRP A 271 6.17 -31.87 2.09
N ASP A 272 5.02 -31.23 1.85
CA ASP A 272 4.28 -30.45 2.83
C ASP A 272 3.15 -31.25 3.52
N ARG A 273 3.17 -32.58 3.43
CA ARG A 273 2.14 -33.47 3.98
C ARG A 273 2.63 -34.25 5.19
N GLY A 274 1.67 -34.78 5.96
CA GLY A 274 1.92 -35.65 7.11
C GLY A 274 2.08 -34.94 8.45
N ILE A 275 1.87 -35.67 9.54
CA ILE A 275 2.09 -35.24 10.92
C ILE A 275 2.95 -36.30 11.61
N PRO A 276 4.25 -36.02 11.87
CA PRO A 276 4.99 -34.80 11.51
C PRO A 276 5.12 -34.60 10.00
N ARG A 277 5.38 -33.36 9.54
CA ARG A 277 5.56 -33.05 8.11
C ARG A 277 6.81 -33.74 7.54
N ILE A 278 6.73 -34.32 6.35
CA ILE A 278 7.86 -35.03 5.72
C ILE A 278 9.10 -34.14 5.56
N ASN A 279 8.92 -32.88 5.17
CA ASN A 279 10.02 -31.92 4.99
C ASN A 279 10.90 -31.70 6.24
N THR A 280 10.40 -32.03 7.45
CA THR A 280 11.18 -31.95 8.70
C THR A 280 12.38 -32.90 8.71
N LEU A 281 12.33 -33.98 7.93
CA LEU A 281 13.43 -34.94 7.79
C LEU A 281 14.69 -34.34 7.14
N PHE A 282 14.54 -33.23 6.42
CA PHE A 282 15.59 -32.56 5.65
C PHE A 282 16.04 -31.22 6.27
N GLN A 283 15.66 -30.96 7.53
CA GLN A 283 16.14 -29.78 8.26
C GLN A 283 17.63 -29.87 8.57
N LYS A 284 18.31 -28.71 8.53
CA LYS A 284 19.74 -28.58 8.85
C LYS A 284 20.07 -29.07 10.27
N ASP A 285 19.21 -28.76 11.24
CA ASP A 285 19.47 -29.00 12.66
C ASP A 285 18.86 -30.32 13.19
N ARG A 286 18.45 -31.24 12.31
CA ARG A 286 17.75 -32.48 12.68
C ARG A 286 18.50 -33.30 13.73
N HIS A 287 19.83 -33.40 13.61
CA HIS A 287 20.66 -34.16 14.54
C HIS A 287 20.66 -33.57 15.95
N THR A 288 20.60 -32.25 16.08
CA THR A 288 20.50 -31.56 17.38
C THR A 288 19.09 -31.70 17.96
N LEU A 289 18.06 -31.58 17.13
CA LEU A 289 16.65 -31.69 17.55
C LEU A 289 16.29 -33.08 18.09
N ALA A 290 17.04 -34.11 17.73
CA ALA A 290 16.88 -35.44 18.29
C ALA A 290 17.03 -35.46 19.83
N TYR A 291 17.79 -34.54 20.42
CA TYR A 291 17.99 -34.42 21.87
C TYR A 291 16.96 -33.53 22.58
N ASP A 292 16.16 -32.76 21.83
CA ASP A 292 15.16 -31.86 22.39
C ASP A 292 13.88 -32.62 22.76
N LYS A 293 13.87 -33.22 23.96
CA LYS A 293 12.72 -33.94 24.53
C LYS A 293 11.89 -33.06 25.46
N GLY A 294 10.61 -33.40 25.60
CA GLY A 294 9.66 -32.67 26.46
C GLY A 294 9.34 -31.24 25.99
N TRP A 295 9.60 -30.94 24.72
CA TRP A 295 9.46 -29.59 24.18
C TRP A 295 8.01 -29.07 24.20
N ARG A 296 6.98 -29.93 24.07
CA ARG A 296 5.55 -29.54 24.13
C ARG A 296 5.15 -28.97 25.50
N VAL A 297 5.51 -29.66 26.58
CA VAL A 297 5.26 -29.16 27.95
C VAL A 297 6.09 -27.90 28.22
N ARG A 298 7.32 -27.85 27.69
CA ARG A 298 8.17 -26.66 27.79
C ARG A 298 7.53 -25.46 27.09
N THR A 299 6.95 -25.61 25.90
CA THR A 299 6.29 -24.51 25.18
C THR A 299 5.02 -24.06 25.87
N ASP A 300 4.24 -24.98 26.43
CA ASP A 300 3.06 -24.65 27.23
C ASP A 300 3.43 -23.85 28.49
N PHE A 301 4.43 -24.31 29.25
CA PHE A 301 4.88 -23.64 30.48
C PHE A 301 5.60 -22.30 30.24
N LYS A 302 5.88 -21.92 28.98
CA LYS A 302 6.38 -20.57 28.67
C LYS A 302 5.41 -19.47 29.09
N GLN A 303 4.11 -19.76 29.24
CA GLN A 303 3.14 -18.78 29.74
C GLN A 303 3.49 -18.23 31.12
N TYR A 304 4.17 -19.02 31.96
CA TYR A 304 4.59 -18.60 33.31
C TYR A 304 5.95 -17.90 33.32
N GLN A 305 6.71 -17.97 32.22
CA GLN A 305 8.06 -17.42 32.11
C GLN A 305 8.10 -16.14 31.25
N VAL A 306 7.22 -16.03 30.26
CA VAL A 306 7.24 -15.01 29.23
C VAL A 306 5.90 -14.28 29.18
N LEU A 307 5.92 -12.97 29.43
CA LEU A 307 4.70 -12.13 29.41
C LEU A 307 4.00 -12.10 28.05
N LYS A 308 4.75 -12.31 26.96
CA LYS A 308 4.20 -12.37 25.60
C LYS A 308 3.52 -13.73 25.38
N GLN A 309 2.19 -13.72 25.36
CA GLN A 309 1.38 -14.88 25.00
C GLN A 309 1.65 -15.35 23.54
N ASN A 310 1.85 -16.66 23.39
CA ASN A 310 1.99 -17.34 22.09
C ASN A 310 0.70 -18.13 21.78
N PRO A 311 -0.01 -17.85 20.66
CA PRO A 311 -1.17 -18.64 20.27
C PRO A 311 -0.82 -20.02 19.72
N PHE A 312 0.45 -20.26 19.34
CA PHE A 312 0.95 -21.55 18.86
C PHE A 312 1.69 -22.30 19.96
N TRP A 313 1.09 -22.40 21.15
CA TRP A 313 1.69 -23.11 22.30
C TRP A 313 1.74 -24.64 22.10
N TRP A 314 0.83 -25.16 21.27
CA TRP A 314 0.63 -26.59 21.01
C TRP A 314 1.54 -27.20 19.94
N THR A 315 2.18 -26.38 19.08
CA THR A 315 3.02 -26.84 17.96
C THR A 315 4.35 -26.10 17.88
N HIS A 316 5.35 -26.74 17.27
CA HIS A 316 6.64 -26.13 17.00
C HIS A 316 7.15 -26.53 15.62
N GLN A 317 7.41 -25.55 14.75
CA GLN A 317 7.77 -25.79 13.33
C GLN A 317 9.03 -26.64 13.15
N ARG A 318 9.97 -26.63 14.11
CA ARG A 318 11.16 -27.49 14.03
C ARG A 318 10.82 -28.98 14.15
N HIS A 319 9.80 -29.33 14.92
CA HIS A 319 9.43 -30.74 15.18
C HIS A 319 8.24 -31.19 14.34
N ASP A 320 7.16 -30.41 14.32
CA ASP A 320 5.94 -30.76 13.60
C ASP A 320 5.98 -30.34 12.12
N GLY A 321 6.83 -29.38 11.76
CA GLY A 321 6.78 -28.67 10.48
C GLY A 321 5.72 -27.57 10.47
N LYS A 322 5.53 -26.92 9.31
CA LYS A 322 4.48 -25.92 9.13
C LYS A 322 3.16 -26.62 8.77
N LEU A 323 2.18 -26.54 9.66
CA LEU A 323 0.92 -27.29 9.53
C LEU A 323 -0.16 -26.60 8.67
N TRP A 324 0.13 -25.44 8.10
CA TRP A 324 -0.79 -24.70 7.24
C TRP A 324 -0.06 -23.93 6.16
N ASN A 325 -0.70 -23.78 5.00
CA ASN A 325 -0.21 -22.97 3.88
C ASN A 325 -1.33 -22.06 3.37
N LEU A 326 -1.10 -20.75 3.40
CA LEU A 326 -2.08 -19.73 3.02
C LEU A 326 -1.67 -18.98 1.76
N ASN A 327 -0.75 -19.54 0.96
CA ASN A 327 -0.32 -18.92 -0.30
C ASN A 327 -1.48 -18.83 -1.29
N ASN A 328 -2.30 -19.89 -1.39
CA ASN A 328 -3.48 -19.91 -2.27
C ASN A 328 -4.53 -18.89 -1.83
N TYR A 329 -4.76 -18.76 -0.52
CA TYR A 329 -5.66 -17.73 0.04
C TYR A 329 -5.25 -16.32 -0.45
N ARG A 330 -3.95 -16.01 -0.44
CA ARG A 330 -3.45 -14.72 -0.90
C ARG A 330 -3.73 -14.51 -2.40
N THR A 331 -3.50 -15.53 -3.23
CA THR A 331 -3.74 -15.45 -4.68
C THR A 331 -5.22 -15.27 -4.98
N ASP A 332 -6.09 -16.03 -4.32
CA ASP A 332 -7.53 -15.98 -4.57
C ASP A 332 -8.16 -14.70 -4.04
N VAL A 333 -7.63 -14.11 -2.96
CA VAL A 333 -8.05 -12.78 -2.49
C VAL A 333 -7.72 -11.71 -3.53
N ILE A 334 -6.56 -11.80 -4.20
CA ILE A 334 -6.21 -10.86 -5.27
C ILE A 334 -7.21 -10.98 -6.42
N GLN A 335 -7.54 -12.21 -6.83
CA GLN A 335 -8.52 -12.45 -7.89
C GLN A 335 -9.93 -11.99 -7.49
N ALA A 336 -10.34 -12.27 -6.25
CA ALA A 336 -11.63 -11.85 -5.71
C ALA A 336 -11.77 -10.31 -5.68
N LEU A 337 -10.69 -9.57 -5.48
CA LEU A 337 -10.69 -8.10 -5.50
C LEU A 337 -10.58 -7.50 -6.91
N GLY A 338 -10.72 -8.29 -7.96
CA GLY A 338 -10.66 -7.81 -9.35
C GLY A 338 -9.26 -7.84 -9.97
N GLY A 339 -8.35 -8.64 -9.42
CA GLY A 339 -6.97 -8.76 -9.90
C GLY A 339 -6.06 -7.63 -9.42
N VAL A 340 -4.78 -7.68 -9.78
CA VAL A 340 -3.79 -6.67 -9.35
C VAL A 340 -4.14 -5.28 -9.90
N GLU A 341 -4.55 -5.19 -11.17
CA GLU A 341 -4.89 -3.91 -11.80
C GLU A 341 -6.12 -3.25 -11.18
N GLY A 342 -7.18 -4.03 -10.91
CA GLY A 342 -8.37 -3.54 -10.21
C GLY A 342 -8.04 -3.01 -8.82
N ILE A 343 -7.21 -3.73 -8.06
CA ILE A 343 -6.73 -3.26 -6.75
C ILE A 343 -5.94 -1.96 -6.87
N LEU A 344 -5.02 -1.86 -7.84
CA LEU A 344 -4.15 -0.69 -7.99
C LEU A 344 -4.91 0.57 -8.42
N GLU A 345 -6.10 0.44 -9.02
CA GLU A 345 -6.93 1.61 -9.36
C GLU A 345 -7.45 2.37 -8.12
N HIS A 346 -7.61 1.66 -7.01
CA HIS A 346 -7.96 2.25 -5.71
C HIS A 346 -6.80 3.03 -5.06
N THR A 347 -5.61 2.96 -5.66
CA THR A 347 -4.35 3.45 -5.07
C THR A 347 -3.73 4.57 -5.89
N LEU A 348 -2.72 5.22 -5.33
CA LEU A 348 -1.92 6.25 -6.02
C LEU A 348 -0.82 5.66 -6.91
N PHE A 349 -0.95 4.39 -7.34
CA PHE A 349 0.00 3.71 -8.21
C PHE A 349 0.19 4.44 -9.52
N LYS A 350 -0.89 4.78 -10.24
CA LYS A 350 -0.77 5.53 -11.50
C LYS A 350 -0.08 6.88 -11.29
N GLY A 351 -0.27 7.52 -10.13
CA GLY A 351 0.42 8.75 -9.70
C GLY A 351 1.95 8.62 -9.63
N THR A 352 2.47 7.42 -9.33
CA THR A 352 3.92 7.15 -9.35
C THR A 352 4.50 7.01 -10.75
N TYR A 353 3.67 6.79 -11.77
CA TYR A 353 4.09 6.64 -13.16
C TYR A 353 5.17 5.55 -13.34
N PHE A 354 5.03 4.43 -12.63
CA PHE A 354 5.82 3.24 -12.93
C PHE A 354 5.21 2.51 -14.15
N PRO A 355 6.03 1.97 -15.05
CA PRO A 355 5.54 1.28 -16.25
C PRO A 355 4.84 -0.04 -15.91
N THR A 356 5.31 -0.73 -14.87
CA THR A 356 4.73 -1.98 -14.36
C THR A 356 4.72 -1.98 -12.84
N TRP A 357 3.83 -2.79 -12.26
CA TRP A 357 3.78 -3.04 -10.82
C TRP A 357 4.79 -4.12 -10.38
N GLU A 358 5.31 -4.90 -11.33
CA GLU A 358 6.31 -5.94 -11.08
C GLU A 358 7.66 -5.34 -10.67
N GLY A 359 8.39 -6.02 -9.78
CA GLY A 359 9.70 -5.55 -9.30
C GLY A 359 9.65 -4.38 -8.31
N LEU A 360 8.46 -3.88 -7.97
CA LEU A 360 8.30 -2.85 -6.95
C LEU A 360 8.39 -3.43 -5.55
N PHE A 361 9.10 -2.73 -4.69
CA PHE A 361 9.22 -3.11 -3.29
C PHE A 361 9.03 -1.92 -2.36
N TRP A 362 8.33 -2.18 -1.26
CA TRP A 362 8.17 -1.25 -0.16
C TRP A 362 9.44 -1.24 0.70
N GLU A 363 9.92 -0.06 1.05
CA GLU A 363 10.96 0.07 2.06
C GLU A 363 10.41 -0.45 3.41
N LYS A 364 10.94 -1.60 3.88
CA LYS A 364 10.42 -2.31 5.07
C LYS A 364 10.68 -1.55 6.36
N ALA A 365 11.73 -0.74 6.40
CA ALA A 365 12.00 0.28 7.40
C ALA A 365 12.89 1.31 6.73
N SER A 366 12.48 2.57 6.76
CA SER A 366 13.37 3.62 6.28
C SER A 366 14.64 3.64 7.14
N GLY A 367 15.82 3.85 6.55
CA GLY A 367 17.05 4.03 7.33
C GLY A 367 16.91 5.12 8.42
N PHE A 368 15.96 6.04 8.25
CA PHE A 368 15.52 7.00 9.25
C PHE A 368 14.82 6.36 10.46
N GLU A 369 13.84 5.47 10.26
CA GLU A 369 13.13 4.81 11.36
C GLU A 369 14.06 3.91 12.18
N GLU A 370 14.97 3.18 11.53
CA GLU A 370 15.96 2.35 12.24
C GLU A 370 16.97 3.19 13.02
N SER A 371 17.52 4.24 12.41
CA SER A 371 18.46 5.13 13.10
C SER A 371 17.83 5.88 14.29
N MET A 372 16.52 6.14 14.24
CA MET A 372 15.79 6.76 15.35
C MET A 372 15.29 5.76 16.39
N LYS A 373 15.10 4.48 16.03
CA LYS A 373 14.63 3.42 16.93
C LYS A 373 15.57 3.19 18.12
N TYR A 374 16.87 3.27 17.88
CA TYR A 374 17.90 3.05 18.90
C TYR A 374 18.36 4.34 19.59
N LYS A 375 17.90 5.52 19.12
CA LYS A 375 18.15 6.79 19.80
C LYS A 375 17.25 6.94 21.02
N LYS A 376 17.79 7.61 22.05
CA LYS A 376 17.03 7.97 23.24
C LYS A 376 16.04 9.09 22.89
N LEU A 377 14.78 8.71 22.68
CA LEU A 377 13.68 9.60 22.32
C LEU A 377 12.67 9.70 23.46
N THR A 378 11.96 10.82 23.53
CA THR A 378 10.81 10.97 24.44
C THR A 378 9.63 10.11 23.96
N ASN A 379 8.70 9.78 24.86
CA ASN A 379 7.51 9.01 24.50
C ASN A 379 6.63 9.74 23.46
N ALA A 380 6.60 11.07 23.50
CA ALA A 380 5.91 11.89 22.49
C ALA A 380 6.56 11.75 21.10
N GLN A 381 7.90 11.75 21.01
CA GLN A 381 8.62 11.52 19.76
C GLN A 381 8.37 10.11 19.21
N ARG A 382 8.33 9.09 20.07
CA ARG A 382 7.99 7.71 19.68
C ARG A 382 6.56 7.59 19.15
N SER A 383 5.61 8.31 19.74
CA SER A 383 4.24 8.40 19.23
C SER A 383 4.20 8.98 17.82
N GLY A 384 4.93 10.08 17.57
CA GLY A 384 5.07 10.69 16.25
C GLY A 384 5.69 9.75 15.21
N LEU A 385 6.72 8.97 15.57
CA LEU A 385 7.34 8.00 14.67
C LEU A 385 6.37 6.89 14.23
N ASN A 386 5.51 6.41 15.13
CA ASN A 386 4.52 5.39 14.78
C ASN A 386 3.42 5.91 13.83
N GLN A 387 3.30 7.22 13.62
CA GLN A 387 2.37 7.78 12.64
C GLN A 387 2.89 7.73 11.20
N ILE A 388 4.21 7.60 10.99
CA ILE A 388 4.82 7.63 9.65
C ILE A 388 4.29 6.49 8.77
N PRO A 389 4.25 5.22 9.21
CA PRO A 389 3.71 4.13 8.38
C PRO A 389 2.21 4.28 8.11
N ASN A 390 1.45 4.84 9.05
CA ASN A 390 0.02 5.10 8.85
C ASN A 390 -0.20 6.22 7.83
N ARG A 391 0.67 7.22 7.80
CA ARG A 391 0.65 8.28 6.80
C ARG A 391 0.95 7.74 5.40
N ARG A 392 1.93 6.84 5.28
CA ARG A 392 2.24 6.12 4.03
C ARG A 392 1.03 5.32 3.54
N PHE A 393 0.41 4.55 4.43
CA PHE A 393 -0.81 3.81 4.13
C PHE A 393 -1.96 4.73 3.68
N THR A 394 -2.17 5.85 4.37
CA THR A 394 -3.23 6.81 4.01
C THR A 394 -2.98 7.45 2.64
N LEU A 395 -1.72 7.74 2.31
CA LEU A 395 -1.36 8.31 1.01
C LEU A 395 -1.56 7.29 -0.12
N TRP A 396 -1.16 6.04 0.09
CA TRP A 396 -1.32 4.97 -0.91
C TRP A 396 -2.78 4.76 -1.31
N TRP A 397 -3.67 4.64 -0.31
CA TRP A 397 -5.11 4.46 -0.52
C TRP A 397 -5.88 5.78 -0.64
N SER A 398 -5.18 6.90 -0.88
CA SER A 398 -5.82 8.23 -0.86
C SER A 398 -6.94 8.44 -1.88
N PRO A 399 -6.89 7.91 -3.12
CA PRO A 399 -7.98 8.09 -4.08
C PRO A 399 -9.31 7.45 -3.61
N THR A 400 -9.23 6.38 -2.82
CA THR A 400 -10.40 5.70 -2.27
C THR A 400 -10.82 6.29 -0.92
N ILE A 401 -9.87 6.67 -0.07
CA ILE A 401 -10.15 7.24 1.26
C ILE A 401 -10.74 8.65 1.15
N ASN A 402 -10.29 9.45 0.17
CA ASN A 402 -10.72 10.85 -0.03
C ASN A 402 -11.66 10.98 -1.23
N ARG A 403 -12.67 10.13 -1.31
CA ARG A 403 -13.59 10.08 -2.45
C ARG A 403 -14.85 10.93 -2.25
N ALA A 404 -15.37 11.49 -3.34
CA ALA A 404 -16.49 12.44 -3.36
C ALA A 404 -17.82 11.80 -2.95
N ASN A 405 -18.04 10.53 -3.28
CA ASN A 405 -19.30 9.80 -3.08
C ASN A 405 -19.55 9.42 -1.60
N VAL A 406 -18.75 9.98 -0.67
CA VAL A 406 -18.63 9.55 0.73
C VAL A 406 -18.75 10.71 1.72
N TYR A 407 -19.46 11.78 1.38
CA TYR A 407 -19.81 12.78 2.38
C TYR A 407 -21.00 13.69 1.99
N VAL A 408 -21.96 13.84 2.92
CA VAL A 408 -22.94 14.94 2.94
C VAL A 408 -22.35 16.08 3.77
N GLY A 409 -21.20 16.61 3.38
CA GLY A 409 -20.66 17.76 4.11
C GLY A 409 -19.57 18.50 3.36
N PHE A 410 -19.12 19.59 4.00
CA PHE A 410 -18.39 20.65 3.33
C PHE A 410 -17.08 20.16 2.70
N GLN A 411 -17.06 20.19 1.36
CA GLN A 411 -15.87 20.03 0.54
C GLN A 411 -14.93 21.21 0.80
N VAL A 412 -13.68 20.93 1.18
CA VAL A 412 -12.67 21.96 1.45
C VAL A 412 -11.54 21.83 0.46
N GLN A 413 -11.24 22.92 -0.24
CA GLN A 413 -10.07 23.01 -1.10
C GLN A 413 -8.80 23.19 -0.27
N LEU A 414 -7.73 22.52 -0.66
CA LEU A 414 -6.42 22.62 0.00
C LEU A 414 -5.63 23.82 -0.55
N ASP A 415 -5.01 24.59 0.34
CA ASP A 415 -4.32 25.84 0.02
C ASP A 415 -3.34 25.68 -1.16
N LEU A 416 -3.43 26.59 -2.14
CA LEU A 416 -2.56 26.66 -3.33
C LEU A 416 -2.62 25.42 -4.25
N THR A 417 -3.64 24.58 -4.13
CA THR A 417 -3.83 23.39 -4.97
C THR A 417 -5.28 23.24 -5.41
N GLY A 418 -5.51 22.50 -6.48
CA GLY A 418 -6.85 22.11 -6.92
C GLY A 418 -7.46 20.91 -6.19
N ILE A 419 -6.87 20.50 -5.06
CA ILE A 419 -7.28 19.27 -4.37
C ILE A 419 -8.44 19.57 -3.43
N PHE A 420 -9.48 18.76 -3.53
CA PHE A 420 -10.62 18.78 -2.62
C PHE A 420 -10.52 17.68 -1.58
N MET A 421 -10.70 18.04 -0.31
CA MET A 421 -10.74 17.12 0.81
C MET A 421 -12.19 16.88 1.23
N HIS A 422 -12.67 15.65 1.11
CA HIS A 422 -14.03 15.23 1.44
C HIS A 422 -14.19 14.83 2.92
N GLY A 423 -13.44 15.48 3.80
CA GLY A 423 -13.48 15.28 5.25
C GLY A 423 -12.17 15.62 5.95
N LYS A 424 -12.21 15.64 7.29
CA LYS A 424 -11.03 15.96 8.12
C LYS A 424 -10.16 14.71 8.32
N ILE A 425 -9.21 14.50 7.39
CA ILE A 425 -8.20 13.42 7.43
C ILE A 425 -6.81 14.06 7.58
N PRO A 426 -6.32 14.29 8.83
CA PRO A 426 -5.10 15.06 9.06
C PRO A 426 -3.84 14.42 8.47
N THR A 427 -3.74 13.09 8.53
CA THR A 427 -2.59 12.35 7.99
C THR A 427 -2.45 12.54 6.48
N LEU A 428 -3.56 12.52 5.75
CA LEU A 428 -3.60 12.76 4.31
C LEU A 428 -3.27 14.21 3.98
N LYS A 429 -3.88 15.18 4.68
CA LYS A 429 -3.61 16.61 4.49
C LYS A 429 -2.11 16.92 4.62
N ILE A 430 -1.43 16.33 5.61
CA ILE A 430 0.02 16.50 5.80
C ILE A 430 0.80 15.96 4.59
N SER A 431 0.45 14.76 4.09
CA SER A 431 1.13 14.16 2.93
C SER A 431 0.97 15.01 1.67
N LEU A 432 -0.24 15.46 1.37
CA LEU A 432 -0.52 16.25 0.16
C LEU A 432 0.17 17.62 0.20
N ILE A 433 0.18 18.30 1.35
CA ILE A 433 0.96 19.54 1.53
C ILE A 433 2.46 19.30 1.31
N GLN A 434 2.99 18.15 1.76
CA GLN A 434 4.40 17.82 1.55
C GLN A 434 4.73 17.54 0.07
N ILE A 435 3.81 16.91 -0.67
CA ILE A 435 3.96 16.66 -2.11
C ILE A 435 3.92 17.99 -2.88
N PHE A 436 2.94 18.85 -2.61
CA PHE A 436 2.74 20.10 -3.35
C PHE A 436 3.47 21.32 -2.78
N ARG A 437 4.43 21.11 -1.86
CA ARG A 437 5.24 22.19 -1.27
C ARG A 437 5.98 23.01 -2.33
N ALA A 438 6.31 24.26 -1.99
CA ALA A 438 7.02 25.20 -2.87
C ALA A 438 6.28 25.44 -4.20
N HIS A 439 4.96 25.65 -4.11
CA HIS A 439 4.11 26.07 -5.23
C HIS A 439 4.10 25.10 -6.41
N LEU A 440 4.27 23.79 -6.16
CA LEU A 440 4.42 22.80 -7.24
C LEU A 440 3.23 22.79 -8.20
N TRP A 441 2.00 22.99 -7.71
CA TRP A 441 0.81 23.03 -8.55
C TRP A 441 0.89 24.14 -9.62
N GLN A 442 1.29 25.34 -9.22
CA GLN A 442 1.46 26.49 -10.11
C GLN A 442 2.59 26.22 -11.12
N LYS A 443 3.71 25.65 -10.65
CA LYS A 443 4.85 25.32 -11.51
C LYS A 443 4.54 24.24 -12.54
N VAL A 444 3.73 23.23 -12.18
CA VAL A 444 3.28 22.21 -13.13
C VAL A 444 2.41 22.84 -14.22
N HIS A 445 1.46 23.69 -13.83
CA HIS A 445 0.60 24.39 -14.79
C HIS A 445 1.43 25.25 -15.75
N GLU A 446 2.30 26.10 -15.20
CA GLU A 446 3.14 26.99 -16.01
C GLU A 446 4.11 26.22 -16.92
N SER A 447 4.73 25.14 -16.42
CA SER A 447 5.65 24.33 -17.20
C SER A 447 4.96 23.64 -18.38
N VAL A 448 3.75 23.09 -18.19
CA VAL A 448 2.97 22.48 -19.28
C VAL A 448 2.56 23.53 -20.32
N VAL A 449 2.12 24.71 -19.89
CA VAL A 449 1.77 25.81 -20.80
C VAL A 449 2.99 26.26 -21.62
N MET A 450 4.16 26.39 -20.98
CA MET A 450 5.40 26.76 -21.67
C MET A 450 5.84 25.72 -22.70
N ASP A 451 5.79 24.43 -22.34
CA ASP A 451 6.13 23.34 -23.27
C ASP A 451 5.18 23.32 -24.48
N LEU A 452 3.88 23.58 -24.27
CA LEU A 452 2.91 23.70 -25.35
C LEU A 452 3.20 24.89 -26.28
N CYS A 453 3.54 26.06 -25.72
CA CYS A 453 3.96 27.21 -26.53
C CYS A 453 5.17 26.87 -27.40
N GLN A 454 6.19 26.22 -26.83
CA GLN A 454 7.40 25.85 -27.58
C GLN A 454 7.12 24.86 -28.72
N VAL A 455 6.21 23.91 -28.51
CA VAL A 455 5.81 22.98 -29.57
C VAL A 455 5.05 23.72 -30.68
N LEU A 456 4.17 24.65 -30.33
CA LEU A 456 3.42 25.45 -31.32
C LEU A 456 4.33 26.43 -32.07
N ASP A 457 5.33 27.00 -31.42
CA ASP A 457 6.36 27.87 -32.05
C ASP A 457 7.23 27.12 -33.08
N GLN A 458 7.40 25.80 -32.93
CA GLN A 458 8.14 24.98 -33.90
C GLN A 458 7.31 24.67 -35.16
N GLU A 459 5.99 24.77 -35.09
CA GLU A 459 5.04 24.33 -36.13
C GLU A 459 4.25 25.51 -36.73
N LEU A 460 4.80 26.73 -36.67
CA LEU A 460 4.15 27.95 -37.16
C LEU A 460 3.79 27.85 -38.65
N ASP A 461 4.75 27.45 -39.49
CA ASP A 461 4.59 27.36 -40.93
C ASP A 461 3.63 26.24 -41.34
N ALA A 462 3.70 25.09 -40.66
CA ALA A 462 2.90 23.92 -40.99
C ALA A 462 1.40 24.09 -40.65
N LEU A 463 1.09 24.91 -39.64
CA LEU A 463 -0.27 25.16 -39.16
C LEU A 463 -0.83 26.53 -39.55
N GLU A 464 -0.12 27.31 -40.36
CA GLU A 464 -0.51 28.67 -40.79
C GLU A 464 -0.76 29.62 -39.59
N ILE A 465 0.08 29.52 -38.55
CA ILE A 465 0.01 30.36 -37.36
C ILE A 465 0.87 31.61 -37.59
N GLU A 466 0.29 32.79 -37.43
CA GLU A 466 1.00 34.07 -37.50
C GLU A 466 1.86 34.29 -36.25
N THR A 467 1.24 34.16 -35.06
CA THR A 467 1.93 34.30 -33.78
C THR A 467 1.28 33.43 -32.70
N VAL A 468 2.11 32.89 -31.81
CA VAL A 468 1.71 32.20 -30.58
C VAL A 468 1.95 33.17 -29.41
N GLN A 469 0.88 33.57 -28.72
CA GLN A 469 0.97 34.46 -27.58
C GLN A 469 0.61 33.72 -26.28
N LYS A 470 1.57 33.61 -25.35
CA LYS A 470 1.29 33.20 -23.97
C LYS A 470 0.61 34.35 -23.23
N GLU A 471 -0.54 34.10 -22.65
CA GLU A 471 -1.29 35.11 -21.90
C GLU A 471 -0.71 35.35 -20.51
N THR A 472 -0.86 36.59 -20.02
CA THR A 472 -0.44 36.96 -18.67
C THR A 472 -1.49 36.53 -17.65
N ILE A 473 -1.32 35.30 -17.15
CA ILE A 473 -2.30 34.66 -16.28
C ILE A 473 -2.12 35.11 -14.82
N HIS A 474 -3.24 35.32 -14.12
CA HIS A 474 -3.21 35.54 -12.67
C HIS A 474 -2.64 34.31 -11.94
N PRO A 475 -1.68 34.46 -10.99
CA PRO A 475 -0.99 33.32 -10.36
C PRO A 475 -1.90 32.27 -9.71
N ARG A 476 -3.13 32.66 -9.33
CA ARG A 476 -4.11 31.77 -8.68
C ARG A 476 -5.02 31.01 -9.66
N LYS A 477 -4.93 31.27 -10.97
CA LYS A 477 -5.78 30.63 -12.00
C LYS A 477 -5.66 29.10 -11.95
N SER A 478 -4.43 28.59 -11.86
CA SER A 478 -4.13 27.16 -11.91
C SER A 478 -4.92 26.30 -10.92
N TYR A 479 -5.34 26.85 -9.77
CA TYR A 479 -6.16 26.16 -8.78
C TYR A 479 -7.54 26.80 -8.57
N LYS A 480 -8.01 27.65 -9.48
CA LYS A 480 -9.38 28.18 -9.47
C LYS A 480 -10.28 27.25 -10.29
N MET A 481 -11.19 26.55 -9.61
CA MET A 481 -12.02 25.50 -10.24
C MET A 481 -13.41 25.95 -10.69
N ASN A 482 -13.76 27.22 -10.43
CA ASN A 482 -15.09 27.77 -10.73
C ASN A 482 -15.11 28.57 -12.04
N SER A 483 -13.97 29.14 -12.44
CA SER A 483 -13.86 29.93 -13.66
C SER A 483 -12.42 29.92 -14.16
N SER A 484 -12.22 30.16 -15.45
CA SER A 484 -10.91 30.12 -16.10
C SER A 484 -10.74 31.26 -17.12
N CYS A 485 -9.55 31.35 -17.70
CA CYS A 485 -9.18 32.24 -18.80
C CYS A 485 -8.21 31.50 -19.75
N ALA A 486 -8.04 31.99 -20.98
CA ALA A 486 -7.08 31.41 -21.92
C ALA A 486 -5.64 31.44 -21.38
N ASP A 487 -4.86 30.39 -21.63
CA ASP A 487 -3.42 30.34 -21.34
C ASP A 487 -2.56 30.71 -22.54
N VAL A 488 -2.96 30.21 -23.72
CA VAL A 488 -2.29 30.46 -24.99
C VAL A 488 -3.32 30.94 -25.99
N LEU A 489 -2.95 31.96 -26.77
CA LEU A 489 -3.75 32.50 -27.85
C LEU A 489 -2.96 32.39 -29.16
N LEU A 490 -3.58 31.78 -30.17
CA LEU A 490 -3.04 31.64 -31.51
C LEU A 490 -3.75 32.60 -32.46
N PHE A 491 -2.97 33.26 -33.31
CA PHE A 491 -3.46 34.10 -34.40
C PHE A 491 -3.22 33.38 -35.73
N ALA A 492 -4.28 33.22 -36.54
CA ALA A 492 -4.17 32.60 -37.86
C ALA A 492 -3.65 33.60 -38.89
N ALA A 493 -2.76 33.17 -39.78
CA ALA A 493 -2.26 34.01 -40.89
C ALA A 493 -3.40 34.42 -41.87
N HIS A 494 -4.38 33.53 -42.03
CA HIS A 494 -5.59 33.79 -42.83
C HIS A 494 -6.85 33.51 -42.01
N ARG A 495 -7.40 32.30 -42.12
CA ARG A 495 -8.63 31.85 -41.47
C ARG A 495 -8.63 30.33 -41.40
N TRP A 496 -8.78 29.76 -40.21
CA TRP A 496 -8.90 28.31 -40.07
C TRP A 496 -10.35 27.86 -40.18
N PRO A 497 -10.67 26.83 -41.01
CA PRO A 497 -11.95 26.15 -40.93
C PRO A 497 -11.99 25.35 -39.62
N MET A 498 -13.08 25.49 -38.87
CA MET A 498 -13.20 24.92 -37.53
C MET A 498 -14.13 23.71 -37.54
N SER A 499 -13.80 22.69 -36.75
CA SER A 499 -14.69 21.56 -36.49
C SER A 499 -15.68 21.87 -35.36
N LYS A 500 -16.66 20.99 -35.17
CA LYS A 500 -17.48 20.99 -33.94
C LYS A 500 -16.65 20.54 -32.74
N PRO A 501 -16.99 20.97 -31.50
CA PRO A 501 -16.28 20.53 -30.31
C PRO A 501 -16.27 19.00 -30.20
N SER A 502 -15.08 18.43 -30.12
CA SER A 502 -14.87 16.97 -30.16
C SER A 502 -13.68 16.58 -29.27
N LEU A 503 -13.57 15.30 -28.93
CA LEU A 503 -12.44 14.77 -28.14
C LEU A 503 -11.18 14.61 -29.00
N VAL A 504 -10.00 14.72 -28.38
CA VAL A 504 -8.70 14.51 -29.04
C VAL A 504 -8.53 13.12 -29.65
N ALA A 505 -9.18 12.10 -29.05
CA ALA A 505 -9.11 10.71 -29.51
C ALA A 505 -10.09 10.39 -30.66
N GLU A 506 -11.04 11.28 -30.98
CA GLU A 506 -11.99 11.06 -32.07
C GLU A 506 -11.34 11.33 -33.44
N SER A 507 -11.51 10.40 -34.38
CA SER A 507 -10.81 10.39 -35.66
C SER A 507 -11.57 11.07 -36.82
N LYS A 508 -12.87 11.36 -36.66
CA LYS A 508 -13.71 11.94 -37.72
C LYS A 508 -14.13 13.36 -37.36
N ASP A 509 -13.39 14.34 -37.87
CA ASP A 509 -13.75 15.76 -37.78
C ASP A 509 -14.36 16.25 -39.09
N VAL A 510 -15.45 17.01 -38.98
CA VAL A 510 -16.06 17.72 -40.11
C VAL A 510 -15.89 19.22 -39.87
N PHE A 511 -15.21 19.90 -40.78
CA PHE A 511 -14.78 21.31 -40.65
C PHE A 511 -15.81 22.29 -41.24
N ASP A 512 -17.06 22.18 -40.81
CA ASP A 512 -18.18 22.97 -41.34
C ASP A 512 -18.49 24.24 -40.53
N GLN A 513 -17.77 24.51 -39.44
CA GLN A 513 -18.06 25.70 -38.61
C GLN A 513 -17.48 26.98 -39.20
N LYS A 514 -17.99 28.12 -38.71
CA LYS A 514 -17.49 29.46 -39.09
C LYS A 514 -15.99 29.53 -38.84
N ALA A 515 -15.25 29.93 -39.88
CA ALA A 515 -13.83 30.13 -39.78
C ALA A 515 -13.49 31.21 -38.74
N SER A 516 -12.42 30.99 -38.00
CA SER A 516 -11.96 31.88 -36.92
C SER A 516 -10.51 32.29 -37.14
N ASN A 517 -10.18 33.51 -36.70
CA ASN A 517 -8.84 34.07 -36.76
C ASN A 517 -8.09 33.92 -35.42
N LYS A 518 -8.80 33.62 -34.32
CA LYS A 518 -8.25 33.53 -32.97
C LYS A 518 -8.62 32.18 -32.36
N TYR A 519 -7.62 31.49 -31.81
CA TYR A 519 -7.83 30.18 -31.18
C TYR A 519 -7.15 30.12 -29.82
N TRP A 520 -7.89 29.76 -28.77
CA TRP A 520 -7.36 29.70 -27.41
C TRP A 520 -7.12 28.26 -26.92
N ILE A 521 -6.15 28.11 -26.02
CA ILE A 521 -5.88 26.87 -25.30
C ILE A 521 -5.97 27.15 -23.80
N ASP A 522 -6.68 26.30 -23.06
CA ASP A 522 -6.80 26.34 -21.60
C ASP A 522 -6.36 25.01 -20.98
N VAL A 523 -5.40 25.06 -20.06
CA VAL A 523 -4.84 23.90 -19.36
C VAL A 523 -5.44 23.80 -17.96
N GLN A 524 -6.19 22.74 -17.72
CA GLN A 524 -6.83 22.44 -16.44
C GLN A 524 -6.14 21.29 -15.73
N LEU A 525 -5.55 21.58 -14.56
CA LEU A 525 -5.02 20.55 -13.67
C LEU A 525 -6.12 20.02 -12.77
N ARG A 526 -6.08 18.72 -12.48
CA ARG A 526 -7.01 18.03 -11.59
C ARG A 526 -6.27 17.05 -10.68
N TRP A 527 -6.84 16.79 -9.52
CA TRP A 527 -6.49 15.65 -8.68
C TRP A 527 -7.71 14.74 -8.53
N GLY A 528 -7.77 13.66 -9.31
CA GLY A 528 -8.90 12.73 -9.33
C GLY A 528 -9.00 11.86 -8.08
N ASP A 529 -10.17 11.25 -7.91
CA ASP A 529 -10.45 10.22 -6.91
C ASP A 529 -10.99 8.96 -7.59
N TYR A 530 -11.22 7.90 -6.82
CA TYR A 530 -11.67 6.62 -7.39
C TYR A 530 -13.04 6.75 -8.10
N ASP A 531 -13.94 7.60 -7.59
CA ASP A 531 -15.27 7.81 -8.18
C ASP A 531 -15.23 8.62 -9.47
N SER A 532 -14.28 9.56 -9.57
CA SER A 532 -14.20 10.53 -10.63
C SER A 532 -12.74 10.78 -11.03
N HIS A 533 -12.25 9.95 -11.94
CA HIS A 533 -10.96 10.11 -12.62
C HIS A 533 -11.06 9.93 -14.14
N ASP A 534 -12.28 9.79 -14.68
CA ASP A 534 -12.54 9.90 -16.11
C ASP A 534 -12.26 11.35 -16.55
N ILE A 535 -11.14 11.50 -17.27
CA ILE A 535 -10.61 12.79 -17.68
C ILE A 535 -11.35 13.36 -18.90
N GLU A 536 -11.87 12.50 -19.80
CA GLU A 536 -12.59 12.92 -21.00
C GLU A 536 -13.94 13.54 -20.64
N ARG A 537 -14.65 12.90 -19.72
CA ARG A 537 -15.90 13.44 -19.19
C ARG A 537 -15.68 14.75 -18.44
N TYR A 538 -14.58 14.87 -17.71
CA TYR A 538 -14.23 16.08 -16.97
C TYR A 538 -13.92 17.26 -17.89
N THR A 539 -13.05 17.07 -18.89
CA THR A 539 -12.67 18.13 -19.84
C THR A 539 -13.87 18.62 -20.63
N ARG A 540 -14.72 17.70 -21.09
CA ARG A 540 -15.96 18.05 -21.79
C ARG A 540 -16.91 18.85 -20.90
N ALA A 541 -17.14 18.41 -19.67
CA ALA A 541 -18.02 19.11 -18.73
C ALA A 541 -17.51 20.54 -18.46
N LYS A 542 -16.21 20.68 -18.15
CA LYS A 542 -15.60 21.99 -17.87
C LYS A 542 -15.57 22.92 -19.08
N PHE A 543 -15.33 22.38 -20.28
CA PHE A 543 -15.42 23.17 -21.50
C PHE A 543 -16.82 23.75 -21.71
N MET A 544 -17.86 22.92 -21.54
CA MET A 544 -19.25 23.38 -21.68
C MET A 544 -19.63 24.37 -20.58
N ASP A 545 -19.23 24.11 -19.33
CA ASP A 545 -19.49 25.02 -18.22
C ASP A 545 -18.82 26.39 -18.44
N TYR A 546 -17.54 26.43 -18.81
CA TYR A 546 -16.81 27.70 -18.93
C TYR A 546 -17.11 28.48 -20.22
N THR A 547 -17.54 27.81 -21.29
CA THR A 547 -17.91 28.51 -22.54
C THR A 547 -19.33 29.05 -22.52
N THR A 548 -20.20 28.52 -21.65
CA THR A 548 -21.59 28.98 -21.49
C THR A 548 -21.78 29.96 -20.33
N ASP A 549 -20.93 29.88 -19.31
CA ASP A 549 -20.99 30.77 -18.14
C ASP A 549 -20.34 32.14 -18.41
N ASN A 550 -20.99 33.20 -17.95
CA ASN A 550 -20.51 34.58 -18.10
C ASN A 550 -19.34 34.94 -17.16
N MET A 551 -19.01 34.08 -16.18
CA MET A 551 -17.87 34.31 -15.29
C MET A 551 -16.51 34.03 -15.94
N SER A 552 -16.46 33.18 -16.97
CA SER A 552 -15.24 32.85 -17.72
C SER A 552 -15.27 33.59 -19.05
N ILE A 553 -14.20 34.33 -19.35
CA ILE A 553 -14.13 35.15 -20.56
C ILE A 553 -13.00 34.60 -21.42
N TYR A 554 -13.36 34.13 -22.62
CA TYR A 554 -12.40 33.69 -23.63
C TYR A 554 -12.35 34.67 -24.80
N PRO A 555 -11.17 34.87 -25.44
CA PRO A 555 -11.00 35.84 -26.53
C PRO A 555 -11.78 35.52 -27.82
N SER A 556 -12.20 34.26 -28.00
CA SER A 556 -12.98 33.80 -29.14
C SER A 556 -13.87 32.61 -28.75
N PRO A 557 -14.92 32.27 -29.50
CA PRO A 557 -15.75 31.09 -29.24
C PRO A 557 -15.05 29.77 -29.62
N THR A 558 -13.89 29.85 -30.27
CA THR A 558 -13.14 28.70 -30.81
C THR A 558 -11.87 28.47 -30.02
N GLY A 559 -11.76 27.32 -29.34
CA GLY A 559 -10.57 26.91 -28.63
C GLY A 559 -10.70 25.49 -28.07
N VAL A 560 -9.69 25.08 -27.33
CA VAL A 560 -9.57 23.74 -26.74
C VAL A 560 -9.19 23.80 -25.26
N MET A 561 -9.79 22.90 -24.49
CA MET A 561 -9.44 22.68 -23.09
C MET A 561 -8.69 21.36 -22.94
N ILE A 562 -7.52 21.42 -22.32
CA ILE A 562 -6.68 20.26 -22.02
C ILE A 562 -6.78 19.96 -20.52
N GLY A 563 -7.25 18.78 -20.15
CA GLY A 563 -7.31 18.32 -18.77
C GLY A 563 -6.19 17.36 -18.44
N LEU A 564 -5.54 17.57 -17.30
CA LEU A 564 -4.53 16.67 -16.74
C LEU A 564 -4.95 16.21 -15.35
N ASP A 565 -5.11 14.91 -15.16
CA ASP A 565 -5.25 14.30 -13.84
C ASP A 565 -3.87 13.94 -13.28
N LEU A 566 -3.44 14.70 -12.27
CA LEU A 566 -2.16 14.53 -11.59
C LEU A 566 -2.11 13.29 -10.68
N ALA A 567 -3.26 12.79 -10.21
CA ALA A 567 -3.32 11.62 -9.35
C ALA A 567 -3.20 10.31 -10.16
N TYR A 568 -3.78 10.30 -11.35
CA TYR A 568 -3.81 9.12 -12.24
C TYR A 568 -2.89 9.24 -13.47
N ASN A 569 -2.18 10.35 -13.63
CA ASN A 569 -1.37 10.68 -14.82
C ASN A 569 -2.16 10.52 -16.14
N LEU A 570 -3.46 10.84 -16.11
CA LEU A 570 -4.34 10.79 -17.28
C LEU A 570 -4.41 12.17 -17.93
N HIS A 571 -4.54 12.22 -19.24
CA HIS A 571 -4.78 13.47 -19.96
C HIS A 571 -5.76 13.29 -21.10
N SER A 572 -6.53 14.34 -21.39
CA SER A 572 -7.42 14.43 -22.55
C SER A 572 -7.63 15.89 -22.93
N ALA A 573 -8.16 16.13 -24.13
CA ALA A 573 -8.54 17.45 -24.57
C ALA A 573 -9.89 17.42 -25.27
N PHE A 574 -10.69 18.47 -25.05
CA PHE A 574 -12.00 18.66 -25.66
C PHE A 574 -12.16 20.10 -26.12
N GLY A 575 -12.61 20.28 -27.36
CA GLY A 575 -12.83 21.60 -27.93
C GLY A 575 -12.92 21.58 -29.44
N ASN A 576 -12.89 22.77 -30.04
CA ASN A 576 -12.91 22.91 -31.49
C ASN A 576 -11.53 22.57 -32.06
N TRP A 577 -11.47 22.01 -33.27
CA TRP A 577 -10.21 21.64 -33.90
C TRP A 577 -10.09 22.31 -35.27
N PHE A 578 -8.88 22.78 -35.60
CA PHE A 578 -8.51 23.17 -36.97
C PHE A 578 -7.62 22.09 -37.60
N PRO A 579 -7.50 22.02 -38.94
CA PRO A 579 -6.69 20.99 -39.60
C PRO A 579 -5.26 20.95 -39.05
N GLY A 580 -4.77 19.74 -38.73
CA GLY A 580 -3.41 19.54 -38.18
C GLY A 580 -3.27 19.74 -36.66
N SER A 581 -4.17 20.46 -36.00
CA SER A 581 -4.08 20.74 -34.54
C SER A 581 -4.22 19.51 -33.65
N LYS A 582 -5.16 18.61 -33.97
CA LYS A 582 -5.45 17.40 -33.19
C LYS A 582 -4.27 16.40 -33.13
N PRO A 583 -3.67 15.97 -34.26
CA PRO A 583 -2.52 15.07 -34.21
C PRO A 583 -1.30 15.69 -33.54
N LEU A 584 -1.06 17.01 -33.74
CA LEU A 584 0.02 17.71 -33.05
C LEU A 584 -0.18 17.68 -31.54
N LEU A 585 -1.37 18.07 -31.05
CA LEU A 585 -1.66 18.10 -29.62
C LEU A 585 -1.60 16.71 -28.98
N ALA A 586 -2.06 15.66 -29.68
CA ALA A 586 -1.94 14.29 -29.20
C ALA A 586 -0.47 13.87 -29.01
N GLN A 587 0.40 14.14 -30.01
CA GLN A 587 1.83 13.82 -29.92
C GLN A 587 2.54 14.68 -28.87
N ALA A 588 2.23 15.98 -28.82
CA ALA A 588 2.78 16.93 -27.87
C ALA A 588 2.48 16.52 -26.42
N MET A 589 1.22 16.24 -26.10
CA MET A 589 0.82 15.85 -24.75
C MET A 589 1.42 14.51 -24.33
N ASN A 590 1.52 13.53 -25.22
CA ASN A 590 2.20 12.27 -24.94
C ASN A 590 3.69 12.46 -24.60
N LYS A 591 4.37 13.41 -25.28
CA LYS A 591 5.75 13.78 -24.99
C LYS A 591 5.88 14.54 -23.67
N ILE A 592 5.07 15.59 -23.47
CA ILE A 592 5.05 16.41 -22.25
C ILE A 592 4.79 15.54 -21.02
N MET A 593 3.80 14.65 -21.07
CA MET A 593 3.51 13.74 -19.96
C MET A 593 4.70 12.84 -19.61
N LYS A 594 5.58 12.50 -20.54
CA LYS A 594 6.78 11.68 -20.26
C LYS A 594 7.96 12.51 -19.77
N SER A 595 8.25 13.64 -20.41
CA SER A 595 9.52 14.38 -20.22
C SER A 595 9.42 15.64 -19.36
N ASN A 596 8.23 16.10 -18.98
CA ASN A 596 8.09 17.36 -18.26
C ASN A 596 8.77 17.29 -16.86
N PRO A 597 9.72 18.20 -16.55
CA PRO A 597 10.45 18.17 -15.29
C PRO A 597 9.56 18.42 -14.05
N ALA A 598 8.51 19.24 -14.16
CA ALA A 598 7.63 19.52 -13.04
C ALA A 598 6.77 18.30 -12.68
N LEU A 599 6.29 17.56 -13.69
CA LEU A 599 5.63 16.27 -13.50
C LEU A 599 6.59 15.20 -12.95
N TYR A 600 7.85 15.20 -13.37
CA TYR A 600 8.87 14.32 -12.80
C TYR A 600 9.07 14.59 -11.31
N VAL A 601 9.23 15.85 -10.89
CA VAL A 601 9.33 16.23 -9.47
C VAL A 601 8.09 15.80 -8.68
N LEU A 602 6.89 15.93 -9.26
CA LEU A 602 5.66 15.45 -8.65
C LEU A 602 5.70 13.93 -8.41
N ARG A 603 6.03 13.15 -9.44
CA ARG A 603 6.13 11.69 -9.38
C ARG A 603 7.17 11.24 -8.36
N GLU A 604 8.35 11.85 -8.35
CA GLU A 604 9.41 11.56 -7.39
C GLU A 604 9.00 11.87 -5.94
N ARG A 605 8.28 12.98 -5.72
CA ARG A 605 7.73 13.29 -4.38
C ARG A 605 6.67 12.29 -3.95
N ILE A 606 5.82 11.82 -4.87
CA ILE A 606 4.85 10.76 -4.58
C ILE A 606 5.58 9.47 -4.22
N ARG A 607 6.57 9.03 -5.02
CA ARG A 607 7.39 7.84 -4.76
C ARG A 607 8.10 7.92 -3.41
N LYS A 608 8.74 9.06 -3.08
CA LYS A 608 9.37 9.32 -1.77
C LYS A 608 8.37 9.32 -0.62
N GLY A 609 7.17 9.87 -0.84
CA GLY A 609 6.09 9.85 0.15
C GLY A 609 5.55 8.44 0.42
N LEU A 610 5.52 7.60 -0.63
CA LEU A 610 5.11 6.20 -0.57
C LEU A 610 6.24 5.25 -0.16
N GLN A 611 7.50 5.68 -0.19
CA GLN A 611 8.68 4.83 0.03
C GLN A 611 8.66 3.58 -0.86
N LEU A 612 8.31 3.79 -2.13
CA LEU A 612 8.20 2.75 -3.15
C LEU A 612 9.35 2.91 -4.14
N TYR A 613 10.11 1.83 -4.34
CA TYR A 613 11.30 1.83 -5.18
C TYR A 613 11.20 0.73 -6.24
N SER A 614 11.80 0.98 -7.41
CA SER A 614 12.02 0.00 -8.47
C SER A 614 13.42 -0.62 -8.34
N SER A 615 13.55 -1.89 -8.71
CA SER A 615 14.85 -2.55 -8.85
C SER A 615 15.66 -2.04 -10.05
N GLU A 616 15.01 -1.42 -11.03
CA GLU A 616 15.64 -0.85 -12.21
C GLU A 616 16.15 0.57 -11.93
N PRO A 617 17.45 0.86 -12.14
CA PRO A 617 18.03 2.17 -11.84
C PRO A 617 17.66 3.21 -12.91
N THR A 618 17.01 4.29 -12.48
CA THR A 618 16.81 5.50 -13.29
C THR A 618 18.01 6.44 -13.10
N GLU A 619 18.85 6.52 -14.13
CA GLU A 619 20.10 7.27 -14.27
C GLU A 619 21.29 6.90 -13.35
N PRO A 620 22.49 6.67 -13.94
CA PRO A 620 23.69 6.35 -13.16
C PRO A 620 24.25 7.60 -12.44
N TYR A 621 24.61 7.44 -11.17
CA TYR A 621 25.38 8.44 -10.42
C TYR A 621 26.74 8.71 -11.09
N LEU A 622 27.31 9.88 -10.82
CA LEU A 622 28.70 10.17 -11.20
C LEU A 622 29.65 9.39 -10.27
N SER A 623 30.22 8.34 -10.82
CA SER A 623 31.08 7.35 -10.20
C SER A 623 32.49 7.37 -10.80
N SER A 624 33.38 6.51 -10.29
CA SER A 624 34.73 6.35 -10.85
C SER A 624 34.73 5.89 -12.32
N GLN A 625 33.66 5.22 -12.77
CA GLN A 625 33.56 4.70 -14.14
C GLN A 625 33.22 5.77 -15.18
N ASN A 626 32.43 6.77 -14.80
CA ASN A 626 31.98 7.88 -15.64
C ASN A 626 32.58 9.23 -15.23
N TYR A 627 33.68 9.22 -14.45
CA TYR A 627 34.42 10.41 -14.05
C TYR A 627 34.92 11.23 -15.27
N GLY A 628 35.22 10.57 -16.38
CA GLY A 628 35.67 11.23 -17.61
C GLY A 628 34.63 12.18 -18.24
N GLU A 629 33.34 12.00 -17.96
CA GLU A 629 32.26 12.87 -18.49
C GLU A 629 32.38 14.32 -18.01
N ILE A 630 33.04 14.53 -16.87
CA ILE A 630 33.24 15.84 -16.23
C ILE A 630 34.06 16.80 -17.10
N PHE A 631 34.96 16.28 -17.94
CA PHE A 631 35.85 17.07 -18.79
C PHE A 631 35.38 17.18 -20.24
N SER A 632 34.10 16.87 -20.49
CA SER A 632 33.53 17.03 -21.82
C SER A 632 33.43 18.51 -22.26
N ASN A 633 33.12 18.73 -23.53
CA ASN A 633 32.85 20.08 -24.05
C ASN A 633 31.58 20.71 -23.48
N GLN A 634 30.83 20.03 -22.62
CA GLN A 634 29.69 20.59 -21.90
C GLN A 634 30.14 21.45 -20.71
N ILE A 635 29.40 22.52 -20.41
CA ILE A 635 29.61 23.31 -19.20
C ILE A 635 28.99 22.55 -18.03
N ILE A 636 29.83 22.09 -17.12
CA ILE A 636 29.44 21.32 -15.94
C ILE A 636 29.77 22.12 -14.69
N TRP A 637 28.85 22.21 -13.73
CA TRP A 637 29.09 22.87 -12.44
C TRP A 637 29.05 21.87 -11.29
N PHE A 638 29.94 22.04 -10.32
CA PHE A 638 29.87 21.40 -9.01
C PHE A 638 29.27 22.36 -8.01
N VAL A 639 28.20 21.96 -7.32
CA VAL A 639 27.56 22.75 -6.27
C VAL A 639 27.76 22.06 -4.92
N ASP A 640 28.35 22.77 -3.97
CA ASP A 640 28.54 22.31 -2.59
C ASP A 640 27.85 23.26 -1.59
N ASP A 641 26.91 22.70 -0.81
CA ASP A 641 26.14 23.40 0.22
C ASP A 641 26.71 23.22 1.64
N THR A 642 27.87 22.56 1.77
CA THR A 642 28.47 22.19 3.06
C THR A 642 28.64 23.37 4.02
N ASN A 643 29.09 24.51 3.51
CA ASN A 643 29.43 25.69 4.31
C ASN A 643 28.36 26.79 4.27
N VAL A 644 27.13 26.48 3.82
CA VAL A 644 26.04 27.46 3.70
C VAL A 644 25.45 27.82 5.07
N TYR A 645 25.15 26.83 5.90
CA TYR A 645 24.62 27.06 7.25
C TYR A 645 25.62 26.56 8.29
N ARG A 646 26.40 27.50 8.84
CA ARG A 646 27.40 27.25 9.87
C ARG A 646 26.94 27.85 11.19
N VAL A 647 27.27 27.18 12.29
CA VAL A 647 26.86 27.59 13.63
C VAL A 647 28.04 27.56 14.60
N THR A 648 28.07 28.50 15.52
CA THR A 648 28.90 28.46 16.72
C THR A 648 28.04 28.07 17.92
N ILE A 649 28.57 27.19 18.77
CA ILE A 649 27.87 26.68 19.94
C ILE A 649 28.35 27.49 21.15
N HIS A 650 27.42 28.01 21.94
CA HIS A 650 27.70 28.69 23.20
C HIS A 650 26.80 28.15 24.32
N LYS A 651 27.28 28.22 25.55
CA LYS A 651 26.51 27.81 26.74
C LYS A 651 25.68 28.99 27.24
N THR A 652 24.40 28.78 27.48
CA THR A 652 23.55 29.74 28.19
C THR A 652 23.86 29.72 29.67
N PHE A 653 23.39 30.74 30.39
CA PHE A 653 23.50 30.82 31.85
C PHE A 653 22.92 29.59 32.56
N GLU A 654 21.82 29.04 32.05
CA GLU A 654 21.17 27.82 32.55
C GLU A 654 21.93 26.52 32.25
N GLY A 655 23.11 26.59 31.62
CA GLY A 655 23.93 25.43 31.25
C GLY A 655 23.53 24.73 29.94
N ASN A 656 22.44 25.14 29.30
CA ASN A 656 22.02 24.62 27.99
C ASN A 656 22.95 25.07 26.86
N LEU A 657 23.22 24.19 25.90
CA LEU A 657 23.97 24.53 24.69
C LEU A 657 23.02 25.16 23.66
N THR A 658 23.35 26.36 23.17
CA THR A 658 22.59 27.04 22.12
C THR A 658 23.50 27.40 20.94
N THR A 659 22.90 27.46 19.75
CA THR A 659 23.63 27.69 18.48
C THR A 659 23.36 29.08 17.95
N LYS A 660 24.42 29.83 17.58
CA LYS A 660 24.33 31.09 16.83
C LYS A 660 24.80 30.87 15.39
N PRO A 661 24.05 31.31 14.37
CA PRO A 661 24.50 31.21 12.99
C PRO A 661 25.65 32.18 12.71
N ILE A 662 26.59 31.76 11.87
CA ILE A 662 27.65 32.62 11.30
C ILE A 662 27.47 32.72 9.79
N ASN A 663 28.20 33.64 9.13
CA ASN A 663 28.18 33.76 7.67
C ASN A 663 28.56 32.42 7.02
N GLY A 664 27.86 32.09 5.94
CA GLY A 664 28.14 30.91 5.13
C GLY A 664 28.51 31.28 3.70
N ALA A 665 28.85 30.28 2.90
CA ALA A 665 29.08 30.47 1.47
C ALA A 665 28.58 29.25 0.68
N ILE A 666 28.05 29.52 -0.52
CA ILE A 666 27.77 28.51 -1.54
C ILE A 666 28.98 28.45 -2.46
N PHE A 667 29.44 27.23 -2.74
CA PHE A 667 30.57 26.98 -3.61
C PHE A 667 30.07 26.39 -4.94
N ILE A 668 30.26 27.12 -6.04
CA ILE A 668 29.91 26.66 -7.40
C ILE A 668 31.17 26.68 -8.25
N PHE A 669 31.59 25.51 -8.74
CA PHE A 669 32.88 25.36 -9.41
C PHE A 669 32.75 24.72 -10.79
N ASN A 670 33.38 25.30 -11.80
CA ASN A 670 33.49 24.71 -13.12
C ASN A 670 34.81 23.91 -13.22
N PRO A 671 34.76 22.57 -13.34
CA PRO A 671 35.93 21.71 -13.32
C PRO A 671 36.78 21.81 -14.59
N ARG A 672 36.23 22.34 -15.70
CA ARG A 672 36.96 22.49 -16.96
C ARG A 672 37.73 23.81 -17.02
N THR A 673 37.08 24.91 -16.64
CA THR A 673 37.69 26.26 -16.70
C THR A 673 38.40 26.66 -15.42
N GLY A 674 38.12 25.97 -14.31
CA GLY A 674 38.59 26.36 -12.98
C GLY A 674 37.84 27.55 -12.38
N GLN A 675 36.80 28.06 -13.04
CA GLN A 675 36.04 29.22 -12.56
C GLN A 675 35.26 28.87 -11.28
N LEU A 676 35.43 29.72 -10.27
CA LEU A 676 34.75 29.60 -8.98
C LEU A 676 33.76 30.76 -8.78
N PHE A 677 32.50 30.44 -8.57
CA PHE A 677 31.51 31.37 -8.04
C PHE A 677 31.29 31.10 -6.56
N LEU A 678 31.73 32.04 -5.72
CA LEU A 678 31.56 31.99 -4.28
C LEU A 678 30.49 32.99 -3.83
N LYS A 679 29.29 32.48 -3.52
CA LYS A 679 28.19 33.33 -3.03
C LYS A 679 28.17 33.35 -1.50
N VAL A 680 28.50 34.48 -0.89
CA VAL A 680 28.44 34.67 0.57
C VAL A 680 26.99 34.85 1.03
N ILE A 681 26.57 34.04 2.00
CA ILE A 681 25.26 34.12 2.65
C ILE A 681 25.43 34.75 4.02
N HIS A 682 24.92 35.98 4.16
CA HIS A 682 25.01 36.75 5.40
C HIS A 682 24.04 36.25 6.48
N THR A 683 24.40 36.43 7.75
CA THR A 683 23.58 36.01 8.91
C THR A 683 22.15 36.57 8.92
N SER A 684 21.91 37.71 8.27
CA SER A 684 20.58 38.32 8.15
C SER A 684 19.56 37.41 7.48
N VAL A 685 19.99 36.52 6.58
CA VAL A 685 19.10 35.56 5.89
C VAL A 685 18.44 34.58 6.87
N TRP A 686 19.08 34.32 8.02
CA TRP A 686 18.58 33.40 9.03
C TRP A 686 17.69 34.07 10.08
N ALA A 687 17.61 35.40 10.09
CA ALA A 687 16.88 36.16 11.10
C ALA A 687 15.36 35.89 11.01
N GLY A 688 14.74 35.59 12.15
CA GLY A 688 13.31 35.32 12.25
C GLY A 688 12.86 33.95 11.70
N GLN A 689 13.78 33.13 11.17
CA GLN A 689 13.46 31.84 10.56
C GLN A 689 13.73 30.67 11.52
N LYS A 690 12.96 29.58 11.38
CA LYS A 690 13.16 28.31 12.10
C LYS A 690 13.43 27.19 11.11
N ARG A 691 14.01 26.07 11.57
CA ARG A 691 14.43 24.91 10.73
C ARG A 691 15.46 25.29 9.67
N LEU A 692 16.48 26.02 10.09
CA LEU A 692 17.52 26.63 9.24
C LEU A 692 18.28 25.61 8.38
N GLY A 693 18.47 24.37 8.84
CA GLY A 693 19.13 23.34 8.03
C GLY A 693 18.36 22.93 6.76
N GLN A 694 17.02 23.03 6.76
CA GLN A 694 16.23 22.86 5.54
C GLN A 694 16.28 24.13 4.69
N LEU A 695 16.08 25.30 5.33
CA LEU A 695 16.12 26.60 4.65
C LEU A 695 17.43 26.82 3.89
N ALA A 696 18.56 26.39 4.45
CA ALA A 696 19.87 26.48 3.81
C ALA A 696 19.88 25.86 2.42
N LYS A 697 19.35 24.64 2.28
CA LYS A 697 19.31 23.93 0.99
C LYS A 697 18.42 24.62 -0.04
N TRP A 698 17.28 25.15 0.41
CA TRP A 698 16.37 25.90 -0.46
C TRP A 698 16.97 27.22 -0.90
N LYS A 699 17.62 27.95 0.02
CA LYS A 699 18.33 29.19 -0.31
C LYS A 699 19.51 28.94 -1.24
N THR A 700 20.24 27.85 -1.06
CA THR A 700 21.29 27.44 -2.01
C THR A 700 20.73 27.24 -3.41
N ALA A 701 19.64 26.49 -3.55
CA ALA A 701 19.04 26.24 -4.86
C ALA A 701 18.47 27.50 -5.51
N GLU A 702 17.85 28.39 -4.72
CA GLU A 702 17.35 29.69 -5.17
C GLU A 702 18.49 30.57 -5.73
N GLU A 703 19.61 30.67 -5.02
CA GLU A 703 20.78 31.45 -5.46
C GLU A 703 21.48 30.83 -6.67
N VAL A 704 21.56 29.49 -6.74
CA VAL A 704 22.08 28.80 -7.93
C VAL A 704 21.20 29.09 -9.14
N ALA A 705 19.87 28.99 -9.01
CA ALA A 705 18.95 29.30 -10.10
C ALA A 705 19.02 30.78 -10.51
N ALA A 706 19.15 31.71 -9.55
CA ALA A 706 19.36 33.12 -9.83
C ALA A 706 20.66 33.39 -10.59
N LEU A 707 21.74 32.68 -10.24
CA LEU A 707 23.01 32.77 -10.97
C LEU A 707 22.86 32.26 -12.42
N VAL A 708 22.20 31.12 -12.62
CA VAL A 708 21.94 30.60 -13.99
C VAL A 708 21.12 31.61 -14.80
N ARG A 709 20.11 32.26 -14.20
CA ARG A 709 19.32 33.31 -14.87
C ARG A 709 20.13 34.55 -15.23
N SER A 710 21.18 34.86 -14.47
CA SER A 710 22.02 36.02 -14.72
C SER A 710 23.03 35.83 -15.85
N LEU A 711 23.29 34.58 -16.25
CA LEU A 711 24.24 34.25 -17.30
C LEU A 711 23.57 34.22 -18.69
N PRO A 712 24.29 34.63 -19.75
CA PRO A 712 23.87 34.41 -21.13
C PRO A 712 23.66 32.92 -21.43
N VAL A 713 22.75 32.59 -22.35
CA VAL A 713 22.37 31.21 -22.70
C VAL A 713 23.58 30.34 -23.12
N GLU A 714 24.60 30.96 -23.71
CA GLU A 714 25.84 30.28 -24.14
C GLU A 714 26.71 29.81 -22.97
N GLU A 715 26.66 30.51 -21.83
CA GLU A 715 27.44 30.21 -20.63
C GLU A 715 26.65 29.38 -19.60
N GLN A 716 25.38 29.10 -19.88
CA GLN A 716 24.56 28.30 -19.00
C GLN A 716 25.09 26.86 -18.91
N PRO A 717 25.14 26.29 -17.69
CA PRO A 717 25.53 24.90 -17.53
C PRO A 717 24.57 23.97 -18.27
N LYS A 718 25.08 22.86 -18.82
CA LYS A 718 24.25 21.75 -19.32
C LYS A 718 24.05 20.66 -18.25
N GLN A 719 24.97 20.60 -17.28
CA GLN A 719 24.89 19.67 -16.16
C GLN A 719 25.30 20.33 -14.84
N ILE A 720 24.48 20.17 -13.81
CA ILE A 720 24.80 20.56 -12.43
C ILE A 720 25.00 19.30 -11.60
N THR A 721 26.18 19.18 -11.00
CA THR A 721 26.57 18.04 -10.19
C THR A 721 26.61 18.47 -8.71
N VAL A 722 25.83 17.81 -7.86
CA VAL A 722 25.79 18.12 -6.41
C VAL A 722 26.61 17.15 -5.57
N THR A 723 27.31 17.70 -4.57
CA THR A 723 28.08 16.91 -3.60
C THR A 723 27.18 16.15 -2.61
N ARG A 724 26.00 16.69 -2.30
CA ARG A 724 25.06 16.10 -1.33
C ARG A 724 23.71 15.80 -1.97
N LYS A 725 23.21 14.57 -1.78
CA LYS A 725 21.87 14.13 -2.21
C LYS A 725 20.74 15.07 -1.77
N GLY A 726 20.88 15.72 -0.61
CA GLY A 726 19.87 16.62 -0.09
C GLY A 726 19.64 17.90 -0.91
N MET A 727 20.53 18.23 -1.85
CA MET A 727 20.44 19.39 -2.73
C MET A 727 19.73 19.10 -4.06
N LEU A 728 19.52 17.84 -4.43
CA LEU A 728 18.80 17.47 -5.66
C LEU A 728 17.37 18.02 -5.66
N ASP A 729 16.56 17.63 -4.66
CA ASP A 729 15.14 18.02 -4.66
C ASP A 729 14.92 19.54 -4.74
N PRO A 730 15.67 20.39 -4.00
CA PRO A 730 15.52 21.83 -4.13
C PRO A 730 15.97 22.36 -5.49
N LEU A 731 17.07 21.84 -6.06
CA LEU A 731 17.57 22.29 -7.36
C LEU A 731 16.62 21.93 -8.49
N GLU A 732 16.15 20.68 -8.55
CA GLU A 732 15.16 20.24 -9.55
C GLU A 732 13.93 21.15 -9.55
N VAL A 733 13.50 21.63 -8.38
CA VAL A 733 12.32 22.50 -8.23
C VAL A 733 12.57 23.94 -8.68
N HIS A 734 13.78 24.46 -8.45
CA HIS A 734 14.14 25.84 -8.80
C HIS A 734 14.64 25.98 -10.23
N LEU A 735 15.10 24.88 -10.84
CA LEU A 735 15.58 24.82 -12.22
C LEU A 735 14.51 24.36 -13.22
N LEU A 736 13.23 24.26 -12.81
CA LEU A 736 12.12 23.90 -13.72
C LEU A 736 11.98 24.85 -14.92
N ASP A 737 12.44 26.10 -14.79
CA ASP A 737 12.45 27.08 -15.87
C ASP A 737 13.50 26.76 -16.95
N PHE A 738 14.43 25.82 -16.68
CA PHE A 738 15.54 25.45 -17.55
C PHE A 738 15.46 23.97 -17.97
N LEU A 739 14.74 23.70 -19.07
CA LEU A 739 14.42 22.34 -19.54
C LEU A 739 15.65 21.52 -20.01
N THR A 740 16.75 22.17 -20.37
CA THR A 740 17.96 21.52 -20.93
C THR A 740 18.98 21.11 -19.87
N LEU A 741 18.74 21.45 -18.61
CA LEU A 741 19.70 21.32 -17.51
C LEU A 741 19.52 19.99 -16.76
N SER A 742 20.54 19.13 -16.79
CA SER A 742 20.55 17.87 -16.05
C SER A 742 21.19 18.00 -14.66
N SER A 743 20.64 17.37 -13.63
CA SER A 743 21.21 17.37 -12.27
C SER A 743 21.66 15.97 -11.83
N LYS A 744 22.96 15.77 -11.57
CA LYS A 744 23.54 14.49 -11.10
C LYS A 744 24.11 14.59 -9.68
N VAL A 745 24.26 13.44 -9.00
CA VAL A 745 24.95 13.33 -7.70
C VAL A 745 26.29 12.63 -7.86
N VAL A 746 27.30 13.12 -7.14
CA VAL A 746 28.60 12.47 -7.00
C VAL A 746 28.52 11.29 -6.04
N SER A 747 29.04 10.13 -6.43
CA SER A 747 29.14 8.94 -5.56
C SER A 747 30.42 8.91 -4.71
N PHE A 748 31.42 9.73 -5.05
CA PHE A 748 32.67 9.91 -4.32
C PHE A 748 32.70 11.27 -3.60
N ASN A 749 33.44 11.34 -2.49
CA ASN A 749 33.47 12.53 -1.64
C ASN A 749 34.51 13.54 -2.18
N CYS A 750 34.07 14.62 -2.83
CA CYS A 750 34.98 15.71 -3.22
C CYS A 750 35.37 16.55 -1.99
N PRO A 751 36.66 16.79 -1.74
CA PRO A 751 37.13 17.59 -0.60
C PRO A 751 37.02 19.11 -0.84
N SER A 752 35.94 19.60 -1.45
CA SER A 752 35.67 21.04 -1.61
C SER A 752 35.49 21.78 -0.27
N ARG A 753 35.41 21.05 0.85
CA ARG A 753 35.35 21.58 2.21
C ARG A 753 36.68 22.17 2.70
N LEU A 754 37.82 21.76 2.12
CA LEU A 754 39.16 22.16 2.54
C LEU A 754 39.67 23.43 1.81
N ALA A 755 38.99 23.84 0.74
CA ALA A 755 39.19 25.12 0.07
C ALA A 755 38.15 26.14 0.58
#